data_AF-K9FJE4-F1
#
_entry.id   AF-K9FJE4-F1
#
_cell.length_a   1.000
_cell.length_b   1.000
_cell.length_c   1.000
_cell.angle_alpha   90.00
_cell.angle_beta   90.00
_cell.angle_gamma   90.00
#
_symmetry.space_group_name_H-M   'P 1'
#
loop_
_entity.id
_entity.type
_entity.pdbx_description
1 polymer ?
#
loop_
_entity_poly.entity_id
_entity_poly.type
_entity_poly.pdbx_seq_one_letter_code
_entity_poly.pdbx_strand_id
1 'polypeptide(L)'
;MRTSFVTMLALGAAAVSAAPAAPVTDLVERGSSCTFTTAEAAKAGKGSCSTIVLDNIKVPAGETLDLTKLKSGTQVVFKGETSFGYKEWTGPLVSFSGSNIHVSGAAGHVINGGGPSWWDGKGTNGGKKKPKFFYAHHLDDSTISGLNVKNTPVQGFSILADRLTLDHITIDNSEGDAKGGHNTDAFDVGSSTFITISNANIKNQDDCLAINSGSNIKFVGGTCSGGHGISIGSVGLRDNNIVKDVTISDSTVINSDNGVRVKTIYQATGAVSGVTFSNIKLSNIAKYGIVIEQDYENGSPTGKPTNGVPISELTIENVTGTLKSSATEVYILCGNGSCKNWKWAGNSLSGAHQRLVQTTQVAMIRFLQQSPPVSTYNISSQLQINAKLTPLRDDATSFLPQSTLTNITPPSSHAHKVSFKSYPNMHVLLLGGHGKVALHLTPLLLNRAWSVTSVIRNPAHESEILALGQGLKGTLKVLLSSLEDVKSPSDAQKIIDTVTPDYVVWSAGAGGKGGPARTIAIDQEAAKHFITASFASPGVSKFLMVSYLGSRRKQPSWMPDDEWAGIVRTNTEVLPTYAQAKQEADEYMTALAAQRKHESGPARPFQAINLRPGLLTDKPATRKVELGITPKGRGSVTREDVAIVADLLLARADTEGWIDLVNGEEGVEEAVERVARENIDAVVGEDVEGMVKRFFP
;
A
#
# COMPACT_ATOMS: atom_id res chain seq x y z
N MET A 1 44.41 67.09 16.22
CA MET A 1 44.02 66.38 17.45
C MET A 1 42.67 65.71 17.21
N ARG A 2 42.59 64.38 17.41
CA ARG A 2 41.44 63.58 17.91
C ARG A 2 40.10 63.66 17.13
N THR A 3 39.77 62.67 16.29
CA THR A 3 39.06 61.37 16.52
C THR A 3 37.52 61.43 16.50
N SER A 4 36.94 60.62 15.59
CA SER A 4 35.69 59.80 15.66
C SER A 4 34.34 60.54 15.85
N PHE A 5 33.20 60.15 15.28
CA PHE A 5 32.62 58.84 14.95
C PHE A 5 31.68 58.96 13.73
N VAL A 6 31.64 57.94 12.87
CA VAL A 6 30.64 57.77 11.79
C VAL A 6 29.59 56.76 12.26
N THR A 7 28.32 57.13 12.19
CA THR A 7 27.17 56.23 12.40
C THR A 7 26.42 56.09 11.09
N MET A 8 26.49 54.91 10.47
CA MET A 8 25.70 54.53 9.29
C MET A 8 24.27 54.19 9.71
N LEU A 9 23.29 54.88 9.13
CA LEU A 9 21.88 54.48 9.12
C LEU A 9 21.61 53.75 7.78
N ALA A 10 21.28 52.46 7.84
CA ALA A 10 20.87 51.69 6.67
C ALA A 10 19.35 51.82 6.46
N LEU A 11 18.94 52.45 5.35
CA LEU A 11 17.57 52.40 4.84
C LEU A 11 17.37 51.07 4.10
N GLY A 12 16.43 50.25 4.58
CA GLY A 12 15.96 49.05 3.88
C GLY A 12 14.98 49.43 2.77
N ALA A 13 15.36 49.17 1.52
CA ALA A 13 14.44 49.15 0.38
C ALA A 13 13.93 47.72 0.18
N ALA A 14 12.62 47.53 0.34
CA ALA A 14 11.95 46.26 0.03
C ALA A 14 11.84 46.10 -1.49
N ALA A 15 12.62 45.19 -2.07
CA ALA A 15 12.43 44.73 -3.44
C ALA A 15 11.30 43.69 -3.45
N VAL A 16 10.17 44.04 -4.06
CA VAL A 16 9.10 43.09 -4.40
C VAL A 16 9.67 42.18 -5.51
N SER A 17 10.15 41.01 -5.14
CA SER A 17 10.52 39.97 -6.10
C SER A 17 9.25 39.30 -6.60
N ALA A 18 8.86 39.59 -7.83
CA ALA A 18 7.85 38.82 -8.54
C ALA A 18 8.30 37.35 -8.61
N ALA A 19 7.46 36.44 -8.14
CA ALA A 19 7.73 35.01 -8.23
C ALA A 19 7.95 34.61 -9.70
N PRO A 20 8.97 33.80 -10.04
CA PRO A 20 9.09 33.25 -11.37
C PRO A 20 7.93 32.27 -11.60
N ALA A 21 7.13 32.55 -12.62
CA ALA A 21 6.13 31.62 -13.13
C ALA A 21 6.82 30.29 -13.49
N ALA A 22 6.23 29.17 -13.09
CA ALA A 22 6.70 27.84 -13.44
C ALA A 22 6.75 27.67 -14.98
N PRO A 23 7.68 26.87 -15.53
CA PRO A 23 7.70 26.60 -16.96
C PRO A 23 6.52 25.72 -17.33
N VAL A 24 5.61 26.29 -18.12
CA VAL A 24 4.51 25.60 -18.79
C VAL A 24 5.04 25.04 -20.10
N THR A 25 5.31 23.74 -20.17
CA THR A 25 5.44 22.97 -21.41
C THR A 25 5.03 21.53 -21.09
N ASP A 26 3.76 21.17 -21.24
CA ASP A 26 3.25 20.65 -22.51
C ASP A 26 1.76 20.99 -22.71
N LEU A 27 1.48 22.21 -23.20
CA LEU A 27 0.17 22.55 -23.74
C LEU A 27 0.17 22.25 -25.24
N VAL A 28 -0.02 20.99 -25.60
CA VAL A 28 -0.85 20.74 -26.78
C VAL A 28 -2.20 21.38 -26.46
N GLU A 29 -2.62 22.33 -27.27
CA GLU A 29 -3.88 23.07 -27.16
C GLU A 29 -5.05 22.07 -27.13
N ARG A 30 -5.40 21.58 -25.92
CA ARG A 30 -6.63 20.80 -25.69
C ARG A 30 -7.79 21.80 -25.75
N GLY A 31 -8.93 21.37 -26.30
CA GLY A 31 -10.16 22.15 -26.14
C GLY A 31 -10.39 22.42 -24.66
N SER A 32 -10.46 23.70 -24.28
CA SER A 32 -10.41 24.13 -22.87
C SER A 32 -11.55 23.55 -22.03
N SER A 33 -12.70 23.29 -22.66
CA SER A 33 -13.85 22.62 -22.07
C SER A 33 -14.78 22.08 -23.16
N CYS A 34 -15.30 20.88 -22.97
CA CYS A 34 -16.29 20.25 -23.84
C CYS A 34 -17.55 19.97 -23.05
N THR A 35 -18.71 20.32 -23.60
CA THR A 35 -20.01 19.93 -23.02
C THR A 35 -20.67 18.90 -23.93
N PHE A 36 -21.05 17.76 -23.36
CA PHE A 36 -21.74 16.69 -24.06
C PHE A 36 -23.13 16.49 -23.46
N THR A 37 -24.12 16.37 -24.34
CA THR A 37 -25.52 16.09 -23.98
C THR A 37 -25.94 14.66 -24.34
N THR A 38 -25.06 13.88 -24.96
CA THR A 38 -25.28 12.46 -25.27
C THR A 38 -24.06 11.62 -24.88
N ALA A 39 -24.32 10.35 -24.53
CA ALA A 39 -23.27 9.41 -24.15
C ALA A 39 -22.32 9.08 -25.33
N GLU A 40 -22.85 8.98 -26.54
CA GLU A 40 -22.08 8.74 -27.76
C GLU A 40 -21.09 9.87 -28.04
N ALA A 41 -21.54 11.13 -27.96
CA ALA A 41 -20.67 12.28 -28.16
C ALA A 41 -19.59 12.38 -27.09
N ALA A 42 -19.95 12.12 -25.81
CA ALA A 42 -18.98 12.07 -24.72
C ALA A 42 -17.92 10.99 -24.95
N LYS A 43 -18.33 9.78 -25.36
CA LYS A 43 -17.41 8.68 -25.66
C LYS A 43 -16.47 8.99 -26.82
N ALA A 44 -16.98 9.59 -27.89
CA ALA A 44 -16.18 9.97 -29.06
C ALA A 44 -15.24 11.15 -28.77
N GLY A 45 -15.68 12.12 -27.97
CA GLY A 45 -14.96 13.36 -27.70
C GLY A 45 -14.04 13.35 -26.48
N LYS A 46 -14.17 12.40 -25.54
CA LYS A 46 -13.43 12.41 -24.27
C LYS A 46 -11.91 12.52 -24.39
N GLY A 47 -11.33 12.08 -25.51
CA GLY A 47 -9.88 12.13 -25.74
C GLY A 47 -9.32 13.52 -26.11
N SER A 48 -10.14 14.48 -26.49
CA SER A 48 -9.70 15.83 -26.92
C SER A 48 -9.91 16.93 -25.87
N CYS A 49 -10.58 16.61 -24.77
CA CYS A 49 -11.05 17.59 -23.78
C CYS A 49 -10.20 17.55 -22.50
N SER A 50 -9.84 18.71 -21.96
CA SER A 50 -9.28 18.82 -20.61
C SER A 50 -10.36 18.87 -19.53
N THR A 51 -11.50 19.48 -19.84
CA THR A 51 -12.71 19.49 -19.00
C THR A 51 -13.87 18.92 -19.79
N ILE A 52 -14.61 17.97 -19.20
CA ILE A 52 -15.77 17.30 -19.75
C ILE A 52 -16.98 17.65 -18.87
N VAL A 53 -17.96 18.33 -19.41
CA VAL A 53 -19.26 18.55 -18.76
C VAL A 53 -20.27 17.58 -19.37
N LEU A 54 -20.84 16.72 -18.54
CA LEU A 54 -21.91 15.80 -18.92
C LEU A 54 -23.24 16.44 -18.54
N ASP A 55 -23.92 17.04 -19.50
CA ASP A 55 -25.11 17.88 -19.26
C ASP A 55 -26.39 17.14 -19.67
N ASN A 56 -27.18 16.72 -18.68
CA ASN A 56 -28.47 16.04 -18.87
C ASN A 56 -28.40 14.78 -19.79
N ILE A 57 -27.31 14.01 -19.68
CA ILE A 57 -27.11 12.83 -20.53
C ILE A 57 -28.16 11.76 -20.25
N LYS A 58 -28.82 11.32 -21.32
CA LYS A 58 -29.67 10.12 -21.33
C LYS A 58 -28.89 8.99 -21.99
N VAL A 59 -28.36 8.08 -21.19
CA VAL A 59 -27.59 6.93 -21.68
C VAL A 59 -28.57 5.92 -22.29
N PRO A 60 -28.36 5.46 -23.53
CA PRO A 60 -29.23 4.48 -24.16
C PRO A 60 -29.34 3.17 -23.38
N ALA A 61 -30.44 2.45 -23.60
CA ALA A 61 -30.71 1.19 -22.92
C ALA A 61 -29.66 0.13 -23.23
N GLY A 62 -28.99 -0.39 -22.19
CA GLY A 62 -27.97 -1.43 -22.37
C GLY A 62 -26.60 -0.92 -22.77
N GLU A 63 -26.36 0.38 -22.67
CA GLU A 63 -25.08 0.99 -22.96
C GLU A 63 -24.45 1.58 -21.70
N THR A 64 -23.12 1.66 -21.72
CA THR A 64 -22.32 2.29 -20.66
C THR A 64 -22.04 3.74 -21.04
N LEU A 65 -22.19 4.66 -20.09
CA LEU A 65 -21.54 5.97 -20.15
C LEU A 65 -20.03 5.76 -19.97
N ASP A 66 -19.36 5.56 -21.10
CA ASP A 66 -17.97 5.11 -21.15
C ASP A 66 -17.00 6.30 -21.12
N LEU A 67 -16.49 6.57 -19.92
CA LEU A 67 -15.43 7.53 -19.63
C LEU A 67 -14.14 6.80 -19.19
N THR A 68 -13.87 5.65 -19.81
CA THR A 68 -12.58 4.96 -19.65
C THR A 68 -11.49 5.60 -20.50
N LYS A 69 -10.23 5.38 -20.12
CA LYS A 69 -9.02 5.84 -20.82
C LYS A 69 -9.00 7.36 -21.00
N LEU A 70 -9.45 8.10 -19.98
CA LEU A 70 -9.32 9.55 -19.97
C LEU A 70 -7.84 9.93 -19.94
N LYS A 71 -7.52 11.02 -20.63
CA LYS A 71 -6.17 11.59 -20.55
C LYS A 71 -5.92 12.09 -19.14
N SER A 72 -4.69 11.95 -18.67
CA SER A 72 -4.33 12.42 -17.33
C SER A 72 -4.63 13.92 -17.16
N GLY A 73 -5.07 14.29 -15.95
CA GLY A 73 -5.50 15.64 -15.57
C GLY A 73 -6.92 16.01 -16.01
N THR A 74 -7.69 15.09 -16.62
CA THR A 74 -9.04 15.42 -17.11
C THR A 74 -9.99 15.66 -15.94
N GLN A 75 -10.73 16.76 -16.03
CA GLN A 75 -11.83 17.08 -15.12
C GLN A 75 -13.16 16.64 -15.75
N VAL A 76 -14.00 15.96 -14.99
CA VAL A 76 -15.35 15.57 -15.41
C VAL A 76 -16.37 16.11 -14.43
N VAL A 77 -17.37 16.82 -14.96
CA VAL A 77 -18.43 17.45 -14.19
C VAL A 77 -19.78 16.92 -14.65
N PHE A 78 -20.50 16.22 -13.78
CA PHE A 78 -21.90 15.88 -14.00
C PHE A 78 -22.78 17.11 -13.78
N LYS A 79 -23.69 17.39 -14.70
CA LYS A 79 -24.62 18.52 -14.64
C LYS A 79 -26.03 18.08 -15.03
N GLY A 80 -27.02 18.62 -14.32
CA GLY A 80 -28.41 18.23 -14.51
C GLY A 80 -28.65 16.77 -14.11
N GLU A 81 -29.62 16.11 -14.77
CA GLU A 81 -29.94 14.70 -14.50
C GLU A 81 -29.30 13.78 -15.54
N THR A 82 -28.39 12.91 -15.11
CA THR A 82 -27.96 11.75 -15.90
C THR A 82 -28.88 10.57 -15.63
N SER A 83 -29.42 9.95 -16.69
CA SER A 83 -30.36 8.83 -16.61
C SER A 83 -30.04 7.72 -17.61
N PHE A 84 -30.61 6.53 -17.41
CA PHE A 84 -30.27 5.32 -18.17
C PHE A 84 -31.53 4.62 -18.70
N GLY A 85 -31.50 4.19 -19.97
CA GLY A 85 -32.56 3.39 -20.55
C GLY A 85 -32.66 2.00 -19.93
N TYR A 86 -33.89 1.46 -19.84
CA TYR A 86 -34.14 0.14 -19.27
C TYR A 86 -33.70 -1.00 -20.20
N LYS A 87 -32.87 -1.91 -19.69
CA LYS A 87 -32.55 -3.21 -20.28
C LYS A 87 -32.18 -4.18 -19.17
N GLU A 88 -32.48 -5.46 -19.32
CA GLU A 88 -31.96 -6.50 -18.43
C GLU A 88 -30.58 -6.96 -18.90
N TRP A 89 -29.53 -6.48 -18.24
CA TRP A 89 -28.13 -6.74 -18.55
C TRP A 89 -27.28 -6.54 -17.27
N THR A 90 -25.98 -6.80 -17.34
CA THR A 90 -25.08 -6.81 -16.17
C THR A 90 -24.33 -5.49 -15.95
N GLY A 91 -24.43 -4.54 -16.87
CA GLY A 91 -23.73 -3.25 -16.77
C GLY A 91 -22.24 -3.34 -17.12
N PRO A 92 -21.43 -2.34 -16.72
CA PRO A 92 -21.81 -1.22 -15.85
C PRO A 92 -22.61 -0.11 -16.55
N LEU A 93 -23.39 0.67 -15.79
CA LEU A 93 -24.07 1.87 -16.30
C LEU A 93 -23.08 3.01 -16.57
N VAL A 94 -22.10 3.21 -15.69
CA VAL A 94 -21.04 4.23 -15.80
C VAL A 94 -19.69 3.56 -15.60
N SER A 95 -18.69 3.92 -16.41
CA SER A 95 -17.33 3.40 -16.26
C SER A 95 -16.29 4.48 -16.44
N PHE A 96 -15.35 4.57 -15.50
CA PHE A 96 -14.24 5.50 -15.50
C PHE A 96 -12.91 4.76 -15.36
N SER A 97 -11.90 5.25 -16.11
CA SER A 97 -10.51 4.88 -15.93
C SER A 97 -9.57 5.96 -16.46
N GLY A 98 -8.36 6.02 -15.92
CA GLY A 98 -7.37 7.05 -16.18
C GLY A 98 -6.60 7.39 -14.90
N SER A 99 -5.56 8.20 -15.01
CA SER A 99 -4.76 8.67 -13.85
C SER A 99 -4.92 10.17 -13.66
N ASN A 100 -4.94 10.67 -12.41
CA ASN A 100 -5.13 12.09 -12.10
C ASN A 100 -6.43 12.66 -12.71
N ILE A 101 -7.53 11.95 -12.52
CA ILE A 101 -8.86 12.34 -12.99
C ILE A 101 -9.64 12.96 -11.84
N HIS A 102 -10.29 14.09 -12.09
CA HIS A 102 -11.12 14.76 -11.11
C HIS A 102 -12.58 14.71 -11.54
N VAL A 103 -13.37 13.88 -10.87
CA VAL A 103 -14.81 13.75 -11.10
C VAL A 103 -15.56 14.52 -10.03
N SER A 104 -16.51 15.34 -10.47
CA SER A 104 -17.36 16.14 -9.58
C SER A 104 -18.77 16.28 -10.16
N GLY A 105 -19.66 16.87 -9.38
CA GLY A 105 -20.99 17.23 -9.85
C GLY A 105 -21.33 18.69 -9.58
N ALA A 106 -21.93 19.35 -10.55
CA ALA A 106 -22.41 20.72 -10.44
C ALA A 106 -23.58 20.82 -9.43
N ALA A 107 -23.85 22.04 -8.94
CA ALA A 107 -24.99 22.25 -8.05
C ALA A 107 -26.31 21.72 -8.66
N GLY A 108 -27.04 20.93 -7.88
CA GLY A 108 -28.32 20.34 -8.30
C GLY A 108 -28.22 19.13 -9.24
N HIS A 109 -27.02 18.65 -9.57
CA HIS A 109 -26.88 17.44 -10.37
C HIS A 109 -27.44 16.19 -9.64
N VAL A 110 -27.85 15.20 -10.44
CA VAL A 110 -28.21 13.87 -9.96
C VAL A 110 -27.86 12.82 -11.02
N ILE A 111 -27.34 11.68 -10.59
CA ILE A 111 -27.14 10.50 -11.42
C ILE A 111 -28.18 9.46 -11.00
N ASN A 112 -29.27 9.36 -11.75
CA ASN A 112 -30.41 8.54 -11.43
C ASN A 112 -30.32 7.19 -12.17
N GLY A 113 -30.00 6.13 -11.43
CA GLY A 113 -29.81 4.77 -11.96
C GLY A 113 -31.10 4.09 -12.43
N GLY A 114 -32.28 4.64 -12.12
CA GLY A 114 -33.57 4.08 -12.55
C GLY A 114 -33.96 2.76 -11.87
N GLY A 115 -33.34 2.44 -10.74
CA GLY A 115 -33.42 1.18 -10.01
C GLY A 115 -34.81 0.53 -9.86
N PRO A 116 -35.90 1.28 -9.55
CA PRO A 116 -37.25 0.72 -9.48
C PRO A 116 -37.70 -0.10 -10.69
N SER A 117 -37.12 0.13 -11.87
CA SER A 117 -37.45 -0.67 -13.07
C SER A 117 -36.91 -2.10 -12.99
N TRP A 118 -35.84 -2.33 -12.23
CA TRP A 118 -35.16 -3.62 -12.04
C TRP A 118 -35.48 -4.29 -10.71
N TRP A 119 -35.76 -3.52 -9.67
CA TRP A 119 -35.97 -4.05 -8.32
C TRP A 119 -37.12 -5.06 -8.28
N ASP A 120 -36.83 -6.23 -7.75
CA ASP A 120 -37.70 -7.41 -7.70
C ASP A 120 -37.56 -8.19 -6.39
N GLY A 121 -36.92 -7.58 -5.39
CA GLY A 121 -36.61 -8.17 -4.08
C GLY A 121 -35.47 -9.19 -4.08
N LYS A 122 -34.85 -9.49 -5.23
CA LYS A 122 -33.84 -10.55 -5.36
C LYS A 122 -32.43 -10.07 -5.67
N GLY A 123 -32.27 -8.80 -6.07
CA GLY A 123 -30.95 -8.21 -6.30
C GLY A 123 -30.10 -9.02 -7.27
N THR A 124 -28.85 -9.30 -6.91
CA THR A 124 -27.94 -10.16 -7.69
C THR A 124 -28.09 -11.65 -7.41
N ASN A 125 -28.95 -12.04 -6.46
CA ASN A 125 -29.17 -13.44 -6.09
C ASN A 125 -30.19 -14.16 -7.01
N GLY A 126 -30.83 -13.45 -7.93
CA GLY A 126 -31.74 -14.02 -8.92
C GLY A 126 -32.72 -13.00 -9.50
N GLY A 127 -33.72 -13.48 -10.24
CA GLY A 127 -34.73 -12.63 -10.87
C GLY A 127 -34.24 -11.96 -12.16
N LYS A 128 -34.61 -10.69 -12.36
CA LYS A 128 -34.15 -9.89 -13.52
C LYS A 128 -32.63 -9.76 -13.52
N LYS A 129 -32.00 -9.69 -14.69
CA LYS A 129 -30.59 -9.25 -14.79
C LYS A 129 -30.54 -7.75 -14.57
N LYS A 130 -29.67 -7.31 -13.64
CA LYS A 130 -29.61 -5.92 -13.17
C LYS A 130 -28.20 -5.38 -13.40
N PRO A 131 -28.05 -4.17 -13.99
CA PRO A 131 -26.72 -3.66 -14.29
C PRO A 131 -26.07 -3.09 -13.03
N LYS A 132 -24.78 -3.41 -12.84
CA LYS A 132 -23.95 -2.68 -11.86
C LYS A 132 -23.90 -1.20 -12.23
N PHE A 133 -23.79 -0.33 -11.23
CA PHE A 133 -23.92 1.11 -11.46
C PHE A 133 -22.61 1.74 -11.96
N PHE A 134 -21.61 1.91 -11.09
CA PHE A 134 -20.42 2.71 -11.37
C PHE A 134 -19.14 1.90 -11.21
N TYR A 135 -18.35 1.78 -12.28
CA TYR A 135 -17.01 1.21 -12.22
C TYR A 135 -15.97 2.33 -12.11
N ALA A 136 -15.27 2.38 -10.98
CA ALA A 136 -14.06 3.16 -10.78
C ALA A 136 -12.88 2.18 -10.84
N HIS A 137 -12.61 1.68 -12.05
CA HIS A 137 -11.61 0.63 -12.29
C HIS A 137 -10.40 1.23 -13.02
N HIS A 138 -9.21 1.07 -12.47
CA HIS A 138 -7.99 1.73 -12.95
C HIS A 138 -8.16 3.25 -13.02
N LEU A 139 -8.78 3.80 -11.97
CA LEU A 139 -8.99 5.24 -11.78
C LEU A 139 -8.01 5.73 -10.72
N ASP A 140 -6.75 5.79 -11.10
CA ASP A 140 -5.63 5.91 -10.18
C ASP A 140 -5.27 7.38 -9.93
N ASP A 141 -4.68 7.71 -8.79
CA ASP A 141 -4.30 9.10 -8.44
C ASP A 141 -5.45 10.11 -8.57
N SER A 142 -6.68 9.64 -8.36
CA SER A 142 -7.87 10.34 -8.82
C SER A 142 -8.78 10.72 -7.64
N THR A 143 -9.73 11.59 -7.95
CA THR A 143 -10.73 12.04 -6.97
C THR A 143 -12.13 11.96 -7.57
N ILE A 144 -13.09 11.48 -6.79
CA ILE A 144 -14.53 11.58 -7.06
C ILE A 144 -15.13 12.37 -5.90
N SER A 145 -15.74 13.50 -6.18
CA SER A 145 -16.21 14.43 -5.14
C SER A 145 -17.66 14.86 -5.34
N GLY A 146 -18.43 14.83 -4.25
CA GLY A 146 -19.75 15.44 -4.19
C GLY A 146 -20.82 14.80 -5.08
N LEU A 147 -20.62 13.60 -5.62
CA LEU A 147 -21.60 12.97 -6.51
C LEU A 147 -22.90 12.63 -5.76
N ASN A 148 -24.02 12.99 -6.37
CA ASN A 148 -25.36 12.69 -5.89
C ASN A 148 -26.00 11.59 -6.74
N VAL A 149 -26.00 10.36 -6.21
CA VAL A 149 -26.52 9.17 -6.88
C VAL A 149 -27.89 8.81 -6.30
N LYS A 150 -28.81 8.45 -7.18
CA LYS A 150 -30.16 8.02 -6.80
C LYS A 150 -30.51 6.68 -7.44
N ASN A 151 -31.12 5.80 -6.66
CA ASN A 151 -31.78 4.57 -7.13
C ASN A 151 -30.90 3.70 -8.05
N THR A 152 -29.79 3.18 -7.56
CA THR A 152 -28.97 2.20 -8.29
C THR A 152 -29.74 0.89 -8.48
N PRO A 153 -29.65 0.20 -9.65
CA PRO A 153 -30.35 -1.06 -9.86
C PRO A 153 -29.91 -2.19 -8.91
N VAL A 154 -28.61 -2.26 -8.63
CA VAL A 154 -27.94 -3.13 -7.65
C VAL A 154 -26.78 -2.33 -7.02
N GLN A 155 -25.57 -2.89 -6.94
CA GLN A 155 -24.40 -2.25 -6.34
C GLN A 155 -24.05 -0.91 -6.99
N GLY A 156 -23.64 0.04 -6.16
CA GLY A 156 -23.22 1.40 -6.47
C GLY A 156 -21.83 1.45 -7.07
N PHE A 157 -20.83 1.84 -6.28
CA PHE A 157 -19.45 1.95 -6.73
C PHE A 157 -18.72 0.62 -6.58
N SER A 158 -18.27 0.06 -7.70
CA SER A 158 -17.25 -0.98 -7.73
C SER A 158 -15.88 -0.32 -7.92
N ILE A 159 -15.02 -0.47 -6.92
CA ILE A 159 -13.72 0.18 -6.81
C ILE A 159 -12.62 -0.86 -7.00
N LEU A 160 -11.80 -0.63 -8.02
CA LEU A 160 -10.55 -1.34 -8.32
C LEU A 160 -9.54 -0.28 -8.75
N ALA A 161 -8.86 0.34 -7.80
CA ALA A 161 -8.02 1.51 -8.08
C ALA A 161 -6.85 1.63 -7.09
N ASP A 162 -5.91 2.49 -7.44
CA ASP A 162 -4.79 2.86 -6.58
C ASP A 162 -4.78 4.37 -6.32
N ARG A 163 -4.76 4.78 -5.05
CA ARG A 163 -4.84 6.20 -4.62
C ARG A 163 -6.07 6.93 -5.15
N LEU A 164 -7.25 6.33 -4.96
CA LEU A 164 -8.52 6.97 -5.25
C LEU A 164 -9.15 7.56 -3.99
N THR A 165 -9.48 8.84 -4.04
CA THR A 165 -10.28 9.50 -3.00
C THR A 165 -11.72 9.68 -3.46
N LEU A 166 -12.68 9.20 -2.67
CA LEU A 166 -14.10 9.45 -2.84
C LEU A 166 -14.59 10.28 -1.66
N ASP A 167 -15.04 11.51 -1.90
CA ASP A 167 -15.38 12.45 -0.84
C ASP A 167 -16.79 13.04 -1.03
N HIS A 168 -17.56 13.13 0.05
CA HIS A 168 -18.92 13.67 0.05
C HIS A 168 -19.87 12.99 -0.96
N ILE A 169 -19.71 11.68 -1.17
CA ILE A 169 -20.61 10.92 -2.05
C ILE A 169 -21.95 10.68 -1.33
N THR A 170 -23.05 11.00 -2.02
CA THR A 170 -24.40 10.67 -1.58
C THR A 170 -24.97 9.56 -2.46
N ILE A 171 -25.49 8.50 -1.83
CA ILE A 171 -26.28 7.46 -2.51
C ILE A 171 -27.60 7.34 -1.79
N ASP A 172 -28.68 7.75 -2.46
CA ASP A 172 -30.04 7.59 -1.95
C ASP A 172 -30.78 6.51 -2.74
N ASN A 173 -30.78 5.30 -2.18
CA ASN A 173 -31.58 4.16 -2.63
C ASN A 173 -32.78 3.91 -1.70
N SER A 174 -33.22 4.88 -0.89
CA SER A 174 -34.26 4.66 0.13
C SER A 174 -35.61 4.20 -0.44
N GLU A 175 -35.92 4.53 -1.70
CA GLU A 175 -37.10 3.99 -2.38
C GLU A 175 -37.07 2.44 -2.47
N GLY A 176 -35.88 1.86 -2.45
CA GLY A 176 -35.65 0.41 -2.49
C GLY A 176 -36.27 -0.32 -1.30
N ASP A 177 -36.37 0.32 -0.13
CA ASP A 177 -36.96 -0.26 1.08
C ASP A 177 -38.41 -0.71 0.83
N ALA A 178 -39.17 0.10 0.09
CA ALA A 178 -40.58 -0.17 -0.24
C ALA A 178 -40.78 -0.84 -1.61
N LYS A 179 -39.78 -0.76 -2.50
CA LYS A 179 -39.89 -1.20 -3.90
C LYS A 179 -39.04 -2.44 -4.24
N GLY A 180 -38.49 -3.11 -3.23
CA GLY A 180 -37.75 -4.37 -3.42
C GLY A 180 -36.31 -4.19 -3.88
N GLY A 181 -35.65 -3.10 -3.48
CA GLY A 181 -34.21 -2.95 -3.63
C GLY A 181 -33.48 -4.02 -2.80
N HIS A 182 -32.44 -4.62 -3.40
CA HIS A 182 -31.65 -5.68 -2.75
C HIS A 182 -30.27 -5.75 -3.43
N ASN A 183 -29.21 -6.05 -2.67
CA ASN A 183 -27.81 -5.96 -3.10
C ASN A 183 -27.48 -4.58 -3.69
N THR A 184 -27.93 -3.53 -3.01
CA THR A 184 -27.69 -2.12 -3.35
C THR A 184 -26.49 -1.56 -2.57
N ASP A 185 -25.43 -2.35 -2.47
CA ASP A 185 -24.16 -2.02 -1.81
C ASP A 185 -23.65 -0.65 -2.29
N ALA A 186 -23.14 0.18 -1.39
CA ALA A 186 -22.69 1.52 -1.76
C ALA A 186 -21.27 1.54 -2.33
N PHE A 187 -20.31 0.97 -1.59
CA PHE A 187 -18.91 0.87 -2.00
C PHE A 187 -18.41 -0.57 -1.87
N ASP A 188 -18.17 -1.21 -3.01
CA ASP A 188 -17.49 -2.50 -3.10
C ASP A 188 -16.02 -2.28 -3.47
N VAL A 189 -15.12 -2.53 -2.53
CA VAL A 189 -13.67 -2.39 -2.76
C VAL A 189 -13.06 -3.77 -2.99
N GLY A 190 -12.31 -3.92 -4.06
CA GLY A 190 -11.55 -5.13 -4.38
C GLY A 190 -10.24 -4.79 -5.08
N SER A 191 -9.19 -5.56 -4.81
CA SER A 191 -7.87 -5.40 -5.46
C SER A 191 -7.41 -3.94 -5.58
N SER A 192 -7.55 -3.19 -4.49
CA SER A 192 -7.30 -1.74 -4.45
C SER A 192 -6.29 -1.36 -3.38
N THR A 193 -5.61 -0.23 -3.57
CA THR A 193 -4.65 0.33 -2.61
C THR A 193 -4.87 1.82 -2.39
N PHE A 194 -4.64 2.31 -1.16
CA PHE A 194 -4.73 3.73 -0.82
C PHE A 194 -6.09 4.37 -1.15
N ILE A 195 -7.17 3.63 -0.92
CA ILE A 195 -8.53 4.14 -1.10
C ILE A 195 -8.91 4.96 0.12
N THR A 196 -9.37 6.19 -0.09
CA THR A 196 -9.96 7.01 0.98
C THR A 196 -11.39 7.34 0.61
N ILE A 197 -12.34 6.89 1.43
CA ILE A 197 -13.74 7.26 1.34
C ILE A 197 -14.05 8.15 2.54
N SER A 198 -14.48 9.39 2.30
CA SER A 198 -14.78 10.35 3.37
C SER A 198 -16.15 10.99 3.20
N ASN A 199 -16.80 11.26 4.34
CA ASN A 199 -18.02 12.05 4.43
C ASN A 199 -19.18 11.51 3.56
N ALA A 200 -19.22 10.19 3.35
CA ALA A 200 -20.26 9.55 2.55
C ALA A 200 -21.63 9.58 3.28
N ASN A 201 -22.71 9.77 2.53
CA ASN A 201 -24.09 9.71 3.05
C ASN A 201 -24.91 8.69 2.26
N ILE A 202 -25.17 7.55 2.89
CA ILE A 202 -25.66 6.35 2.24
C ILE A 202 -27.00 5.92 2.85
N LYS A 203 -27.99 5.71 1.98
CA LYS A 203 -29.24 5.02 2.31
C LYS A 203 -29.43 3.88 1.32
N ASN A 204 -29.41 2.64 1.79
CA ASN A 204 -29.50 1.46 0.92
C ASN A 204 -30.03 0.23 1.65
N GLN A 205 -29.99 -0.93 0.98
CA GLN A 205 -30.52 -2.23 1.45
C GLN A 205 -29.44 -3.31 1.54
N ASP A 206 -28.16 -2.95 1.43
CA ASP A 206 -27.03 -3.87 1.62
C ASP A 206 -25.83 -3.14 2.25
N ASP A 207 -24.61 -3.62 2.09
CA ASP A 207 -23.44 -3.02 2.73
C ASP A 207 -23.25 -1.54 2.37
N CYS A 208 -22.97 -0.72 3.40
CA CYS A 208 -22.52 0.65 3.19
C CYS A 208 -21.10 0.66 2.61
N LEU A 209 -20.28 -0.29 3.06
CA LEU A 209 -18.93 -0.56 2.57
C LEU A 209 -18.71 -2.07 2.65
N ALA A 210 -18.19 -2.67 1.59
CA ALA A 210 -17.73 -4.04 1.55
C ALA A 210 -16.30 -4.09 0.99
N ILE A 211 -15.32 -4.31 1.87
CA ILE A 211 -13.91 -4.48 1.46
C ILE A 211 -13.65 -5.98 1.24
N ASN A 212 -13.72 -6.42 -0.01
CA ASN A 212 -13.50 -7.81 -0.40
C ASN A 212 -12.01 -8.16 -0.44
N SER A 213 -11.17 -7.21 -0.88
CA SER A 213 -9.72 -7.28 -0.87
C SER A 213 -9.09 -5.90 -1.09
N GLY A 214 -7.84 -5.72 -0.68
CA GLY A 214 -7.08 -4.48 -0.85
C GLY A 214 -6.27 -4.11 0.38
N SER A 215 -5.47 -3.05 0.28
CA SER A 215 -4.70 -2.54 1.43
C SER A 215 -4.70 -1.03 1.56
N ASN A 216 -4.42 -0.51 2.75
CA ASN A 216 -4.36 0.94 3.01
C ASN A 216 -5.69 1.64 2.70
N ILE A 217 -6.80 1.09 3.18
CA ILE A 217 -8.14 1.60 2.89
C ILE A 217 -8.66 2.38 4.09
N LYS A 218 -9.23 3.56 3.84
CA LYS A 218 -9.83 4.41 4.85
C LYS A 218 -11.30 4.69 4.55
N PHE A 219 -12.15 4.59 5.55
CA PHE A 219 -13.53 5.05 5.52
C PHE A 219 -13.78 5.94 6.75
N VAL A 220 -14.03 7.23 6.56
CA VAL A 220 -14.07 8.22 7.65
C VAL A 220 -15.27 9.14 7.53
N GLY A 221 -15.94 9.43 8.65
CA GLY A 221 -17.02 10.43 8.66
C GLY A 221 -18.29 10.00 7.92
N GLY A 222 -18.48 8.71 7.66
CA GLY A 222 -19.61 8.20 6.90
C GLY A 222 -20.91 8.14 7.72
N THR A 223 -22.04 8.34 7.06
CA THR A 223 -23.38 8.08 7.59
C THR A 223 -24.04 6.99 6.75
N CYS A 224 -24.30 5.85 7.35
CA CYS A 224 -24.89 4.67 6.73
C CYS A 224 -26.28 4.41 7.32
N SER A 225 -27.31 4.27 6.48
CA SER A 225 -28.68 4.02 6.94
C SER A 225 -29.39 2.95 6.12
N GLY A 226 -30.19 2.11 6.80
CA GLY A 226 -31.07 1.11 6.18
C GLY A 226 -30.41 -0.22 5.81
N GLY A 227 -29.11 -0.19 5.45
CA GLY A 227 -28.40 -1.32 4.89
C GLY A 227 -27.88 -2.37 5.88
N HIS A 228 -26.77 -3.02 5.53
CA HIS A 228 -26.16 -4.12 6.29
C HIS A 228 -24.93 -3.75 7.13
N GLY A 229 -24.63 -2.45 7.26
CA GLY A 229 -23.53 -1.94 8.09
C GLY A 229 -22.25 -1.67 7.30
N ILE A 230 -21.13 -1.60 8.02
CA ILE A 230 -19.78 -1.38 7.46
C ILE A 230 -19.00 -2.69 7.59
N SER A 231 -18.63 -3.26 6.45
CA SER A 231 -18.15 -4.64 6.35
C SER A 231 -16.73 -4.77 5.80
N ILE A 232 -15.93 -5.60 6.46
CA ILE A 232 -14.84 -6.33 5.80
C ILE A 232 -15.39 -7.63 5.24
N GLY A 233 -15.12 -7.87 3.96
CA GLY A 233 -15.48 -9.08 3.24
C GLY A 233 -16.77 -9.00 2.42
N SER A 234 -17.23 -10.12 1.84
CA SER A 234 -16.73 -11.47 2.16
C SER A 234 -15.31 -11.72 1.62
N VAL A 235 -14.37 -12.12 2.47
CA VAL A 235 -12.98 -12.41 2.04
C VAL A 235 -12.83 -13.89 1.72
N GLY A 236 -12.26 -14.21 0.55
CA GLY A 236 -12.08 -15.58 0.07
C GLY A 236 -12.68 -15.84 -1.32
N LEU A 237 -12.27 -16.95 -1.97
CA LEU A 237 -12.77 -17.44 -3.26
C LEU A 237 -12.75 -16.40 -4.42
N ARG A 238 -11.78 -15.49 -4.40
CA ARG A 238 -11.49 -14.51 -5.47
C ARG A 238 -10.01 -14.60 -5.86
N ASP A 239 -9.62 -13.90 -6.93
CA ASP A 239 -8.22 -13.81 -7.35
C ASP A 239 -7.34 -13.14 -6.27
N ASN A 240 -7.91 -12.18 -5.54
CA ASN A 240 -7.27 -11.54 -4.39
C ASN A 240 -8.16 -11.69 -3.14
N ASN A 241 -7.60 -12.32 -2.10
CA ASN A 241 -8.28 -12.62 -0.83
C ASN A 241 -7.56 -11.99 0.37
N ILE A 242 -6.81 -10.91 0.15
CA ILE A 242 -6.05 -10.23 1.20
C ILE A 242 -6.71 -8.88 1.50
N VAL A 243 -6.99 -8.64 2.78
CA VAL A 243 -7.37 -7.34 3.33
C VAL A 243 -6.33 -6.94 4.36
N LYS A 244 -5.70 -5.78 4.18
CA LYS A 244 -4.62 -5.32 5.06
C LYS A 244 -4.71 -3.81 5.36
N ASP A 245 -4.35 -3.38 6.56
CA ASP A 245 -4.16 -1.96 6.89
C ASP A 245 -5.41 -1.12 6.56
N VAL A 246 -6.52 -1.44 7.21
CA VAL A 246 -7.81 -0.77 7.01
C VAL A 246 -8.15 0.07 8.23
N THR A 247 -8.57 1.32 8.02
CA THR A 247 -9.09 2.19 9.08
C THR A 247 -10.50 2.65 8.74
N ILE A 248 -11.45 2.32 9.61
CA ILE A 248 -12.84 2.75 9.53
C ILE A 248 -13.10 3.57 10.78
N SER A 249 -13.39 4.87 10.64
CA SER A 249 -13.54 5.74 11.81
C SER A 249 -14.63 6.79 11.70
N ASP A 250 -15.00 7.33 12.86
CA ASP A 250 -15.82 8.55 13.01
C ASP A 250 -17.14 8.50 12.24
N SER A 251 -17.75 7.32 12.18
CA SER A 251 -18.89 7.03 11.31
C SER A 251 -20.13 6.63 12.11
N THR A 252 -21.30 6.79 11.51
CA THR A 252 -22.59 6.45 12.11
C THR A 252 -23.33 5.42 11.27
N VAL A 253 -23.91 4.40 11.92
CA VAL A 253 -24.74 3.38 11.29
C VAL A 253 -26.12 3.37 11.94
N ILE A 254 -27.18 3.51 11.14
CA ILE A 254 -28.55 3.80 11.61
C ILE A 254 -29.54 2.85 10.94
N ASN A 255 -30.47 2.27 11.70
CA ASN A 255 -31.56 1.45 11.15
C ASN A 255 -31.06 0.32 10.22
N SER A 256 -29.88 -0.23 10.50
CA SER A 256 -29.24 -1.26 9.68
C SER A 256 -29.32 -2.62 10.35
N ASP A 257 -29.11 -3.68 9.56
CA ASP A 257 -29.03 -5.04 10.09
C ASP A 257 -27.83 -5.21 11.03
N ASN A 258 -26.67 -4.71 10.63
CA ASN A 258 -25.45 -4.81 11.42
C ASN A 258 -24.79 -3.44 11.61
N GLY A 259 -23.99 -3.29 12.66
CA GLY A 259 -23.10 -2.15 12.84
C GLY A 259 -21.76 -2.39 12.17
N VAL A 260 -20.85 -3.03 12.91
CA VAL A 260 -19.51 -3.43 12.45
C VAL A 260 -19.53 -4.91 12.04
N ARG A 261 -18.96 -5.24 10.88
CA ARG A 261 -18.94 -6.61 10.38
C ARG A 261 -17.60 -7.03 9.78
N VAL A 262 -17.17 -8.26 10.08
CA VAL A 262 -16.08 -8.96 9.39
C VAL A 262 -16.58 -10.35 9.00
N LYS A 263 -16.61 -10.66 7.71
CA LYS A 263 -17.12 -11.93 7.16
C LYS A 263 -16.08 -12.58 6.26
N THR A 264 -15.65 -13.81 6.58
CA THR A 264 -14.77 -14.61 5.71
C THR A 264 -15.49 -15.85 5.20
N ILE A 265 -15.23 -16.22 3.95
CA ILE A 265 -15.95 -17.31 3.29
C ILE A 265 -15.54 -18.67 3.87
N TYR A 266 -16.53 -19.51 4.15
CA TYR A 266 -16.34 -20.90 4.59
C TYR A 266 -15.44 -21.68 3.62
N GLN A 267 -14.43 -22.39 4.15
CA GLN A 267 -13.44 -23.18 3.41
C GLN A 267 -12.57 -22.40 2.41
N ALA A 268 -12.60 -21.06 2.45
CA ALA A 268 -11.74 -20.25 1.61
C ALA A 268 -10.32 -20.07 2.21
N THR A 269 -9.42 -19.54 1.39
CA THR A 269 -8.08 -19.10 1.80
C THR A 269 -7.91 -17.60 1.58
N GLY A 270 -7.10 -16.96 2.41
CA GLY A 270 -6.88 -15.50 2.38
C GLY A 270 -6.29 -14.97 3.68
N ALA A 271 -6.38 -13.66 3.92
CA ALA A 271 -6.01 -13.06 5.19
C ALA A 271 -6.72 -11.72 5.42
N VAL A 272 -7.02 -11.43 6.68
CA VAL A 272 -7.47 -10.11 7.15
C VAL A 272 -6.52 -9.66 8.26
N SER A 273 -5.80 -8.56 8.07
CA SER A 273 -4.87 -8.03 9.08
C SER A 273 -4.84 -6.51 9.17
N GLY A 274 -4.46 -5.98 10.33
CA GLY A 274 -4.30 -4.54 10.54
C GLY A 274 -5.59 -3.73 10.33
N VAL A 275 -6.74 -4.27 10.75
CA VAL A 275 -8.04 -3.61 10.59
C VAL A 275 -8.40 -2.87 11.87
N THR A 276 -8.80 -1.61 11.77
CA THR A 276 -9.27 -0.79 12.89
C THR A 276 -10.65 -0.24 12.60
N PHE A 277 -11.59 -0.49 13.52
CA PHE A 277 -12.85 0.24 13.64
C PHE A 277 -12.77 1.13 14.87
N SER A 278 -12.91 2.45 14.71
CA SER A 278 -12.80 3.41 15.82
C SER A 278 -13.88 4.48 15.81
N ASN A 279 -14.44 4.82 16.98
CA ASN A 279 -15.45 5.88 17.12
C ASN A 279 -16.66 5.68 16.18
N ILE A 280 -17.28 4.49 16.25
CA ILE A 280 -18.45 4.14 15.43
C ILE A 280 -19.70 4.25 16.29
N LYS A 281 -20.67 5.06 15.83
CA LYS A 281 -21.95 5.26 16.51
C LYS A 281 -23.04 4.42 15.86
N LEU A 282 -23.72 3.61 16.66
CA LEU A 282 -24.77 2.72 16.22
C LEU A 282 -26.13 3.21 16.73
N SER A 283 -27.17 3.11 15.90
CA SER A 283 -28.53 3.44 16.30
C SER A 283 -29.53 2.48 15.68
N ASN A 284 -30.37 1.87 16.53
CA ASN A 284 -31.47 1.00 16.12
C ASN A 284 -31.05 -0.18 15.22
N ILE A 285 -29.92 -0.83 15.55
CA ILE A 285 -29.40 -1.97 14.79
C ILE A 285 -30.27 -3.22 15.02
N ALA A 286 -30.59 -3.94 13.94
CA ALA A 286 -31.63 -4.97 13.96
C ALA A 286 -31.15 -6.40 14.27
N LYS A 287 -29.93 -6.77 13.86
CA LYS A 287 -29.37 -8.13 14.03
C LYS A 287 -28.15 -8.14 14.93
N TYR A 288 -27.04 -7.49 14.51
CA TYR A 288 -25.77 -7.57 15.24
C TYR A 288 -25.10 -6.20 15.39
N GLY A 289 -24.81 -5.78 16.62
CA GLY A 289 -24.01 -4.57 16.83
C GLY A 289 -22.61 -4.73 16.24
N ILE A 290 -21.92 -5.77 16.66
CA ILE A 290 -20.62 -6.18 16.10
C ILE A 290 -20.68 -7.67 15.77
N VAL A 291 -20.34 -8.05 14.54
CA VAL A 291 -20.29 -9.45 14.10
C VAL A 291 -18.98 -9.78 13.39
N ILE A 292 -18.28 -10.82 13.85
CA ILE A 292 -17.05 -11.33 13.25
C ILE A 292 -17.19 -12.84 13.06
N GLU A 293 -17.26 -13.29 11.81
CA GLU A 293 -17.64 -14.67 11.48
C GLU A 293 -16.79 -15.26 10.35
N GLN A 294 -16.40 -16.54 10.49
CA GLN A 294 -15.54 -17.27 9.53
C GLN A 294 -16.23 -18.45 8.84
N ASP A 295 -17.56 -18.36 8.70
CA ASP A 295 -18.45 -19.43 8.25
C ASP A 295 -19.43 -18.97 7.15
N TYR A 296 -19.13 -17.85 6.48
CA TYR A 296 -20.03 -17.23 5.51
C TYR A 296 -20.09 -18.01 4.19
N GLU A 297 -21.28 -18.30 3.68
CA GLU A 297 -21.49 -19.03 2.42
C GLU A 297 -22.71 -18.49 1.66
N ASN A 298 -22.51 -18.00 0.42
CA ASN A 298 -23.61 -17.60 -0.49
C ASN A 298 -24.70 -16.69 0.12
N GLY A 299 -24.32 -15.76 0.99
CA GLY A 299 -25.26 -14.82 1.62
C GLY A 299 -25.83 -15.30 2.96
N SER A 300 -25.35 -16.42 3.52
CA SER A 300 -25.77 -16.91 4.83
C SER A 300 -24.63 -17.59 5.61
N PRO A 301 -24.60 -17.51 6.95
CA PRO A 301 -23.68 -18.28 7.77
C PRO A 301 -24.03 -19.77 7.81
N THR A 302 -23.02 -20.64 7.82
CA THR A 302 -23.21 -22.10 7.96
C THR A 302 -23.28 -22.56 9.43
N GLY A 303 -22.90 -21.71 10.37
CA GLY A 303 -22.70 -22.01 11.79
C GLY A 303 -21.38 -22.74 12.09
N LYS A 304 -20.54 -23.01 11.09
CA LYS A 304 -19.32 -23.82 11.21
C LYS A 304 -18.10 -23.07 10.68
N PRO A 305 -17.30 -22.41 11.53
CA PRO A 305 -16.19 -21.61 11.06
C PRO A 305 -15.03 -22.49 10.56
N THR A 306 -14.29 -21.95 9.60
CA THR A 306 -13.02 -22.51 9.11
C THR A 306 -11.86 -21.56 9.42
N ASN A 307 -10.62 -22.02 9.26
CA ASN A 307 -9.43 -21.28 9.66
C ASN A 307 -8.52 -20.85 8.50
N GLY A 308 -8.94 -21.03 7.24
CA GLY A 308 -8.14 -20.71 6.06
C GLY A 308 -7.98 -19.21 5.76
N VAL A 309 -8.78 -18.34 6.41
CA VAL A 309 -8.69 -16.89 6.30
C VAL A 309 -8.42 -16.28 7.69
N PRO A 310 -7.18 -16.31 8.21
CA PRO A 310 -6.87 -15.73 9.52
C PRO A 310 -7.26 -14.24 9.61
N ILE A 311 -7.79 -13.85 10.77
CA ILE A 311 -8.13 -12.48 11.18
C ILE A 311 -7.20 -12.07 12.32
N SER A 312 -6.17 -11.30 12.02
CA SER A 312 -5.19 -10.84 13.00
C SER A 312 -5.17 -9.33 13.16
N GLU A 313 -4.71 -8.83 14.32
CA GLU A 313 -4.49 -7.39 14.51
C GLU A 313 -5.75 -6.53 14.28
N LEU A 314 -6.91 -7.07 14.66
CA LEU A 314 -8.18 -6.36 14.63
C LEU A 314 -8.31 -5.45 15.86
N THR A 315 -8.53 -4.16 15.64
CA THR A 315 -8.84 -3.19 16.69
C THR A 315 -10.29 -2.75 16.56
N ILE A 316 -11.08 -2.93 17.64
CA ILE A 316 -12.44 -2.41 17.76
C ILE A 316 -12.47 -1.48 18.96
N GLU A 317 -12.61 -0.18 18.73
CA GLU A 317 -12.48 0.84 19.77
C GLU A 317 -13.60 1.88 19.71
N ASN A 318 -14.22 2.19 20.85
CA ASN A 318 -15.28 3.20 20.95
C ASN A 318 -16.46 2.98 19.98
N VAL A 319 -16.85 1.72 19.77
CA VAL A 319 -18.10 1.36 19.10
C VAL A 319 -19.23 1.45 20.12
N THR A 320 -20.12 2.42 19.96
CA THR A 320 -21.15 2.75 20.96
C THR A 320 -22.52 2.91 20.34
N GLY A 321 -23.60 2.61 21.06
CA GLY A 321 -24.94 2.87 20.53
C GLY A 321 -26.07 1.98 21.04
N THR A 322 -27.16 2.01 20.28
CA THR A 322 -28.41 1.30 20.60
C THR A 322 -28.75 0.25 19.55
N LEU A 323 -29.31 -0.87 20.02
CA LEU A 323 -29.80 -1.97 19.22
C LEU A 323 -31.29 -2.21 19.51
N LYS A 324 -31.97 -2.89 18.60
CA LYS A 324 -33.31 -3.44 18.85
C LYS A 324 -33.24 -4.55 19.90
N SER A 325 -34.33 -4.75 20.64
CA SER A 325 -34.40 -5.78 21.70
C SER A 325 -34.15 -7.20 21.19
N SER A 326 -34.51 -7.49 19.94
CA SER A 326 -34.30 -8.77 19.27
C SER A 326 -32.88 -8.99 18.74
N ALA A 327 -32.01 -7.96 18.78
CA ALA A 327 -30.66 -8.05 18.27
C ALA A 327 -29.69 -8.68 19.28
N THR A 328 -28.48 -8.93 18.82
CA THR A 328 -27.33 -9.38 19.62
C THR A 328 -26.27 -8.29 19.62
N GLU A 329 -25.73 -7.92 20.79
CA GLU A 329 -24.71 -6.88 20.88
C GLU A 329 -23.43 -7.27 20.14
N VAL A 330 -22.88 -8.44 20.47
CA VAL A 330 -21.64 -8.96 19.89
C VAL A 330 -21.76 -10.45 19.56
N TYR A 331 -21.41 -10.82 18.32
CA TYR A 331 -21.30 -12.21 17.87
C TYR A 331 -19.91 -12.48 17.28
N ILE A 332 -19.18 -13.45 17.84
CA ILE A 332 -17.84 -13.82 17.36
C ILE A 332 -17.79 -15.33 17.11
N LEU A 333 -17.59 -15.71 15.86
CA LEU A 333 -17.50 -17.09 15.38
C LEU A 333 -16.19 -17.29 14.61
N CYS A 334 -15.14 -17.66 15.33
CA CYS A 334 -13.81 -17.89 14.77
C CYS A 334 -13.47 -19.38 14.66
N GLY A 335 -12.75 -19.72 13.58
CA GLY A 335 -12.09 -21.00 13.42
C GLY A 335 -10.97 -21.17 14.44
N ASN A 336 -10.52 -22.42 14.62
CA ASN A 336 -9.49 -22.70 15.61
C ASN A 336 -8.15 -22.03 15.23
N GLY A 337 -7.63 -21.18 16.12
CA GLY A 337 -6.34 -20.49 15.95
C GLY A 337 -6.32 -19.37 14.90
N SER A 338 -7.44 -19.10 14.21
CA SER A 338 -7.48 -18.15 13.09
C SER A 338 -7.76 -16.71 13.51
N CYS A 339 -8.17 -16.44 14.75
CA CYS A 339 -8.38 -15.08 15.27
C CYS A 339 -7.38 -14.77 16.38
N LYS A 340 -6.53 -13.75 16.21
CA LYS A 340 -5.43 -13.44 17.15
C LYS A 340 -5.05 -11.96 17.19
N ASN A 341 -4.44 -11.54 18.31
CA ASN A 341 -3.89 -10.19 18.49
C ASN A 341 -4.92 -9.06 18.36
N TRP A 342 -6.13 -9.26 18.90
CA TRP A 342 -7.16 -8.23 18.84
C TRP A 342 -7.03 -7.21 19.98
N LYS A 343 -7.38 -5.96 19.70
CA LYS A 343 -7.57 -4.89 20.69
C LYS A 343 -9.05 -4.54 20.75
N TRP A 344 -9.61 -4.48 21.95
CA TRP A 344 -11.01 -4.17 22.19
C TRP A 344 -11.13 -3.18 23.33
N ALA A 345 -11.61 -1.96 23.09
CA ALA A 345 -11.61 -0.90 24.11
C ALA A 345 -12.79 0.06 23.96
N GLY A 346 -13.37 0.54 25.05
CA GLY A 346 -14.38 1.61 25.03
C GLY A 346 -15.70 1.29 24.31
N ASN A 347 -15.95 0.02 23.96
CA ASN A 347 -17.16 -0.40 23.27
C ASN A 347 -18.34 -0.47 24.25
N SER A 348 -19.48 0.15 23.92
CA SER A 348 -20.65 0.24 24.80
C SER A 348 -21.95 0.19 24.00
N LEU A 349 -22.56 -0.99 23.98
CA LEU A 349 -23.81 -1.26 23.28
C LEU A 349 -24.93 -1.48 24.30
N SER A 350 -26.16 -1.15 23.90
CA SER A 350 -27.33 -1.27 24.76
C SER A 350 -28.60 -1.55 23.96
N GLY A 351 -29.64 -2.04 24.64
CA GLY A 351 -30.97 -2.26 24.07
C GLY A 351 -31.27 -3.70 23.66
N ALA A 352 -30.25 -4.53 23.40
CA ALA A 352 -30.39 -5.93 23.05
C ALA A 352 -30.62 -6.85 24.28
N HIS A 353 -31.35 -7.95 24.10
CA HIS A 353 -31.54 -8.97 25.15
C HIS A 353 -30.36 -9.94 25.26
N GLN A 354 -29.62 -10.18 24.17
CA GLN A 354 -28.42 -11.02 24.16
C GLN A 354 -27.15 -10.17 24.10
N ARG A 355 -26.33 -10.24 25.15
CA ARG A 355 -25.09 -9.45 25.26
C ARG A 355 -23.88 -10.04 24.53
N LEU A 356 -23.70 -11.36 24.56
CA LEU A 356 -22.57 -12.01 23.89
C LEU A 356 -22.90 -13.45 23.53
N VAL A 357 -22.59 -13.85 22.31
CA VAL A 357 -22.61 -15.25 21.86
C VAL A 357 -21.24 -15.59 21.27
N GLN A 358 -20.53 -16.53 21.89
CA GLN A 358 -19.19 -17.01 21.49
C GLN A 358 -19.15 -18.54 21.55
N THR A 359 -18.58 -19.20 20.53
CA THR A 359 -18.61 -20.67 20.41
C THR A 359 -17.24 -21.37 20.44
N THR A 360 -16.11 -20.64 20.56
CA THR A 360 -14.76 -21.26 20.69
C THR A 360 -13.88 -20.64 21.79
N GLN A 361 -13.05 -21.50 22.42
CA GLN A 361 -12.62 -21.46 23.83
C GLN A 361 -11.36 -20.62 24.16
N VAL A 362 -10.78 -19.84 23.23
CA VAL A 362 -9.41 -19.29 23.43
C VAL A 362 -9.33 -17.75 23.54
N ALA A 363 -10.37 -17.00 23.17
CA ALA A 363 -10.30 -15.53 23.17
C ALA A 363 -10.65 -14.84 24.52
N MET A 364 -10.82 -15.59 25.62
CA MET A 364 -11.42 -15.04 26.84
C MET A 364 -10.43 -14.41 27.85
N ILE A 365 -9.13 -14.67 27.79
CA ILE A 365 -8.24 -14.28 28.91
C ILE A 365 -8.01 -12.76 29.01
N ARG A 366 -8.27 -11.97 27.96
CA ARG A 366 -8.26 -10.48 28.04
C ARG A 366 -9.64 -9.82 27.97
N PHE A 367 -10.70 -10.55 27.61
CA PHE A 367 -12.04 -9.97 27.45
C PHE A 367 -12.72 -9.66 28.80
N LEU A 368 -12.38 -10.41 29.86
CA LEU A 368 -12.99 -10.27 31.19
C LEU A 368 -12.30 -9.26 32.14
N GLN A 369 -11.16 -8.66 31.77
CA GLN A 369 -10.43 -7.75 32.66
C GLN A 369 -10.68 -6.25 32.41
N GLN A 370 -11.47 -5.89 31.39
CA GLN A 370 -11.69 -4.48 31.00
C GLN A 370 -13.17 -4.04 31.07
N SER A 371 -14.07 -4.88 31.55
CA SER A 371 -15.46 -4.52 31.82
C SER A 371 -15.66 -4.28 33.32
N PRO A 372 -16.43 -3.26 33.76
CA PRO A 372 -16.77 -3.08 35.17
C PRO A 372 -17.55 -4.30 35.72
N PRO A 373 -17.48 -4.57 37.03
CA PRO A 373 -17.92 -5.84 37.60
C PRO A 373 -19.45 -5.97 37.52
N VAL A 374 -19.95 -7.08 36.97
CA VAL A 374 -21.37 -7.43 37.11
C VAL A 374 -21.51 -8.86 37.60
N SER A 375 -22.37 -8.97 38.60
CA SER A 375 -22.79 -10.09 39.43
C SER A 375 -22.86 -11.46 38.75
N THR A 376 -22.30 -12.43 39.46
CA THR A 376 -22.47 -13.88 39.35
C THR A 376 -23.89 -14.32 38.98
N TYR A 377 -24.05 -15.18 37.97
CA TYR A 377 -25.16 -16.13 37.91
C TYR A 377 -24.75 -17.48 37.30
N ASN A 378 -25.31 -18.53 37.91
CA ASN A 378 -25.13 -19.96 37.72
C ASN A 378 -25.23 -20.45 36.27
N ILE A 379 -24.27 -21.29 35.87
CA ILE A 379 -24.52 -22.33 34.86
C ILE A 379 -24.09 -23.67 35.46
N SER A 380 -25.03 -24.30 36.17
CA SER A 380 -25.00 -25.73 36.45
C SER A 380 -25.66 -26.46 35.29
N SER A 381 -24.87 -27.02 34.37
CA SER A 381 -25.08 -28.35 33.77
C SER A 381 -24.18 -28.59 32.56
N GLN A 382 -23.43 -29.69 32.63
CA GLN A 382 -22.81 -30.46 31.53
C GLN A 382 -21.59 -29.88 30.83
N LEU A 383 -20.40 -30.27 31.31
CA LEU A 383 -19.47 -31.13 30.56
C LEU A 383 -18.29 -31.53 31.47
N GLN A 384 -18.25 -32.81 31.84
CA GLN A 384 -17.12 -33.44 32.54
C GLN A 384 -15.95 -33.63 31.57
N ILE A 385 -14.78 -33.04 31.83
CA ILE A 385 -13.49 -33.60 31.42
C ILE A 385 -12.44 -33.34 32.52
N ASN A 386 -11.83 -34.41 32.99
CA ASN A 386 -10.75 -34.47 33.98
C ASN A 386 -9.45 -33.85 33.46
N ALA A 387 -8.86 -32.93 34.22
CA ALA A 387 -7.41 -32.75 34.31
C ALA A 387 -7.04 -32.18 35.68
N LYS A 388 -6.28 -32.96 36.46
CA LYS A 388 -5.71 -32.58 37.75
C LYS A 388 -4.68 -31.47 37.57
N LEU A 389 -4.83 -30.36 38.29
CA LEU A 389 -3.74 -29.41 38.56
C LEU A 389 -3.66 -29.18 40.07
N THR A 390 -2.51 -29.52 40.64
CA THR A 390 -2.07 -29.17 42.00
C THR A 390 -1.65 -27.69 42.07
N PRO A 391 -1.92 -26.96 43.16
CA PRO A 391 -1.63 -25.53 43.27
C PRO A 391 -0.21 -25.27 43.79
N LEU A 392 0.43 -24.21 43.27
CA LEU A 392 1.57 -23.56 43.92
C LEU A 392 1.19 -22.13 44.31
N ARG A 393 1.70 -21.77 45.49
CA ARG A 393 1.30 -20.70 46.40
C ARG A 393 1.65 -19.30 45.94
N ASP A 394 0.86 -18.36 46.47
CA ASP A 394 1.17 -16.96 46.68
C ASP A 394 2.52 -16.74 47.36
N ASP A 395 3.18 -15.62 47.01
CA ASP A 395 3.66 -14.67 48.02
C ASP A 395 3.82 -13.28 47.40
N ALA A 396 3.26 -12.30 48.10
CA ALA A 396 3.36 -10.88 47.84
C ALA A 396 4.62 -10.29 48.48
N THR A 397 5.15 -9.17 47.97
CA THR A 397 5.21 -7.87 48.70
C THR A 397 6.00 -6.77 47.98
N SER A 398 5.36 -5.59 47.94
CA SER A 398 5.88 -4.20 48.04
C SER A 398 7.01 -3.68 47.13
N PHE A 399 6.76 -2.56 46.43
CA PHE A 399 7.13 -1.18 46.87
C PHE A 399 6.70 -0.15 45.79
N LEU A 400 6.06 0.94 46.24
CA LEU A 400 5.86 2.21 45.51
C LEU A 400 6.93 3.24 45.96
N PRO A 401 7.20 4.34 45.23
CA PRO A 401 6.42 5.58 45.39
C PRO A 401 6.18 6.43 44.12
N GLN A 402 5.27 7.40 44.30
CA GLN A 402 4.65 8.36 43.37
C GLN A 402 5.54 9.55 42.94
N SER A 403 5.16 10.20 41.83
CA SER A 403 5.07 11.67 41.59
C SER A 403 4.82 11.91 40.09
N THR A 404 4.12 12.91 39.53
CA THR A 404 3.32 14.06 39.98
C THR A 404 2.55 14.56 38.74
N LEU A 405 1.33 15.06 38.93
CA LEU A 405 0.51 15.78 37.95
C LEU A 405 0.99 17.23 37.76
N THR A 406 0.92 17.78 36.53
CA THR A 406 0.56 19.20 36.32
C THR A 406 0.11 19.51 34.87
N ASN A 407 -1.11 20.06 34.81
CA ASN A 407 -1.60 21.23 34.05
C ASN A 407 -1.72 21.29 32.50
N ILE A 408 -2.95 21.65 32.11
CA ILE A 408 -3.48 22.01 30.79
C ILE A 408 -3.51 23.55 30.68
N THR A 409 -3.14 24.14 29.52
CA THR A 409 -3.91 25.16 28.73
C THR A 409 -3.13 25.66 27.48
N PRO A 410 -3.82 26.18 26.41
CA PRO A 410 -3.38 26.21 25.00
C PRO A 410 -2.75 27.55 24.54
N PRO A 411 -2.11 27.64 23.34
CA PRO A 411 -2.79 28.37 22.23
C PRO A 411 -2.38 28.05 20.76
N SER A 412 -3.31 28.38 19.84
CA SER A 412 -3.19 29.00 18.50
C SER A 412 -2.40 28.39 17.33
N SER A 413 -3.14 28.22 16.23
CA SER A 413 -2.80 28.27 14.79
C SER A 413 -1.41 28.78 14.39
N HIS A 414 -0.70 28.11 13.47
CA HIS A 414 0.09 28.69 12.35
C HIS A 414 0.53 27.60 11.34
N ALA A 415 0.62 28.01 10.08
CA ALA A 415 0.88 27.28 8.83
C ALA A 415 1.85 26.07 8.84
N HIS A 416 1.49 25.03 8.07
CA HIS A 416 2.34 23.90 7.71
C HIS A 416 3.60 24.36 6.94
N LYS A 417 4.75 24.42 7.62
CA LYS A 417 6.06 24.24 7.01
C LYS A 417 6.39 22.76 7.02
N VAL A 418 6.71 22.21 5.84
CA VAL A 418 7.30 20.88 5.71
C VAL A 418 8.64 20.89 6.45
N SER A 419 8.69 20.17 7.58
CA SER A 419 9.92 19.94 8.34
C SER A 419 10.72 18.84 7.66
N PHE A 420 11.88 19.17 7.09
CA PHE A 420 12.88 18.16 6.73
C PHE A 420 13.32 17.44 8.01
N LYS A 421 12.94 16.17 8.18
CA LYS A 421 13.52 15.32 9.22
C LYS A 421 15.04 15.29 9.04
N SER A 422 15.81 15.64 10.07
CA SER A 422 17.25 15.40 10.06
C SER A 422 17.48 13.89 10.07
N TYR A 423 17.97 13.33 8.96
CA TYR A 423 18.43 11.94 8.93
C TYR A 423 19.71 11.83 9.77
N PRO A 424 19.92 10.72 10.50
CA PRO A 424 21.20 10.47 11.14
C PRO A 424 22.32 10.43 10.08
N ASN A 425 23.51 10.90 10.41
CA ASN A 425 24.68 10.79 9.54
C ASN A 425 25.04 9.30 9.37
N MET A 426 24.90 8.76 8.16
CA MET A 426 25.22 7.35 7.87
C MET A 426 26.62 7.22 7.27
N HIS A 427 27.27 6.07 7.48
CA HIS A 427 28.52 5.68 6.84
C HIS A 427 28.30 4.54 5.84
N VAL A 428 28.55 4.82 4.56
CA VAL A 428 28.37 3.88 3.45
C VAL A 428 29.71 3.27 3.03
N LEU A 429 29.81 1.95 3.03
CA LEU A 429 30.86 1.20 2.36
C LEU A 429 30.46 0.96 0.89
N LEU A 430 31.13 1.64 -0.04
CA LEU A 430 30.83 1.57 -1.47
C LEU A 430 31.84 0.67 -2.20
N LEU A 431 31.42 -0.54 -2.54
CA LEU A 431 32.24 -1.55 -3.21
C LEU A 431 32.21 -1.33 -4.73
N GLY A 432 33.39 -1.17 -5.33
CA GLY A 432 33.52 -0.80 -6.75
C GLY A 432 33.48 0.71 -6.97
N GLY A 433 34.20 1.45 -6.13
CA GLY A 433 34.14 2.91 -5.98
C GLY A 433 34.44 3.76 -7.23
N HIS A 434 35.17 3.22 -8.20
CA HIS A 434 35.42 3.87 -9.50
C HIS A 434 34.50 3.38 -10.62
N GLY A 435 33.53 2.51 -10.30
CA GLY A 435 32.49 2.13 -11.23
C GLY A 435 31.67 3.35 -11.65
N LYS A 436 31.27 3.41 -12.92
CA LYS A 436 30.55 4.58 -13.45
C LYS A 436 29.28 4.95 -12.66
N VAL A 437 28.54 3.99 -12.12
CA VAL A 437 27.40 4.26 -11.22
C VAL A 437 27.88 4.83 -9.88
N ALA A 438 28.94 4.26 -9.29
CA ALA A 438 29.54 4.72 -8.04
C ALA A 438 30.07 6.18 -8.13
N LEU A 439 30.62 6.57 -9.29
CA LEU A 439 31.07 7.95 -9.53
C LEU A 439 29.90 8.96 -9.49
N HIS A 440 28.70 8.57 -9.90
CA HIS A 440 27.48 9.39 -9.76
C HIS A 440 26.86 9.29 -8.35
N LEU A 441 26.92 8.13 -7.70
CA LEU A 441 26.33 7.91 -6.39
C LEU A 441 27.09 8.64 -5.26
N THR A 442 28.43 8.64 -5.33
CA THR A 442 29.29 9.26 -4.30
C THR A 442 28.90 10.71 -3.98
N PRO A 443 28.80 11.65 -4.95
CA PRO A 443 28.42 13.03 -4.65
C PRO A 443 26.99 13.16 -4.08
N LEU A 444 26.05 12.28 -4.46
CA LEU A 444 24.68 12.29 -3.92
C LEU A 444 24.68 11.98 -2.41
N LEU A 445 25.38 10.91 -2.02
CA LEU A 445 25.51 10.50 -0.60
C LEU A 445 26.22 11.58 0.22
N LEU A 446 27.30 12.17 -0.30
CA LEU A 446 28.03 13.24 0.40
C LEU A 446 27.18 14.51 0.56
N ASN A 447 26.27 14.81 -0.38
CA ASN A 447 25.37 15.96 -0.25
C ASN A 447 24.31 15.78 0.86
N ARG A 448 24.07 14.53 1.30
CA ARG A 448 23.27 14.19 2.50
C ARG A 448 24.05 14.34 3.81
N ALA A 449 25.30 14.81 3.74
CA ALA A 449 26.24 14.83 4.87
C ALA A 449 26.63 13.42 5.38
N TRP A 450 26.49 12.39 4.54
CA TRP A 450 26.90 11.03 4.88
C TRP A 450 28.40 10.82 4.64
N SER A 451 28.97 9.84 5.33
CA SER A 451 30.35 9.41 5.10
C SER A 451 30.37 8.28 4.08
N VAL A 452 31.35 8.28 3.17
CA VAL A 452 31.53 7.23 2.16
C VAL A 452 32.97 6.72 2.22
N THR A 453 33.14 5.41 2.38
CA THR A 453 34.40 4.74 2.10
C THR A 453 34.30 4.03 0.74
N SER A 454 35.03 4.54 -0.24
CA SER A 454 35.03 4.07 -1.62
C SER A 454 36.14 3.03 -1.82
N VAL A 455 35.77 1.79 -2.12
CA VAL A 455 36.72 0.69 -2.29
C VAL A 455 37.16 0.56 -3.74
N ILE A 456 38.47 0.66 -3.98
CA ILE A 456 39.08 0.54 -5.30
C ILE A 456 40.27 -0.42 -5.29
N ARG A 457 40.55 -1.02 -6.45
CA ARG A 457 41.75 -1.84 -6.64
C ARG A 457 42.92 -1.09 -7.28
N ASN A 458 42.66 0.00 -8.00
CA ASN A 458 43.68 0.72 -8.76
C ASN A 458 43.99 2.05 -8.05
N PRO A 459 45.19 2.24 -7.49
CA PRO A 459 45.53 3.47 -6.78
C PRO A 459 45.45 4.72 -7.67
N ALA A 460 45.60 4.57 -9.00
CA ALA A 460 45.48 5.70 -9.92
C ALA A 460 44.09 6.34 -9.95
N HIS A 461 43.05 5.66 -9.44
CA HIS A 461 41.69 6.19 -9.37
C HIS A 461 41.42 7.05 -8.12
N GLU A 462 42.35 7.07 -7.15
CA GLU A 462 42.14 7.71 -5.85
C GLU A 462 41.91 9.23 -5.98
N SER A 463 42.73 9.91 -6.79
CA SER A 463 42.63 11.36 -6.96
C SER A 463 41.30 11.78 -7.59
N GLU A 464 40.81 11.03 -8.59
CA GLU A 464 39.52 11.27 -9.24
C GLU A 464 38.36 11.06 -8.27
N ILE A 465 38.41 10.02 -7.43
CA ILE A 465 37.37 9.78 -6.42
C ILE A 465 37.38 10.88 -5.38
N LEU A 466 38.54 11.23 -4.81
CA LEU A 466 38.63 12.28 -3.79
C LEU A 466 38.13 13.63 -4.33
N ALA A 467 38.31 13.91 -5.63
CA ALA A 467 37.77 15.12 -6.26
C ALA A 467 36.24 15.19 -6.21
N LEU A 468 35.52 14.07 -6.20
CA LEU A 468 34.05 14.03 -6.10
C LEU A 468 33.51 14.61 -4.78
N GLY A 469 34.32 14.63 -3.72
CA GLY A 469 33.93 15.13 -2.41
C GLY A 469 34.19 16.61 -2.18
N GLN A 470 34.87 17.30 -3.10
CA GLN A 470 35.25 18.71 -2.91
C GLN A 470 34.01 19.60 -2.80
N GLY A 471 33.90 20.34 -1.69
CA GLY A 471 32.80 21.27 -1.44
C GLY A 471 31.48 20.62 -1.01
N LEU A 472 31.45 19.30 -0.76
CA LEU A 472 30.26 18.59 -0.28
C LEU A 472 30.27 18.44 1.25
N LYS A 473 29.10 18.13 1.82
CA LYS A 473 28.86 18.15 3.27
C LYS A 473 29.42 16.93 4.00
N GLY A 474 29.46 15.79 3.30
CA GLY A 474 29.88 14.49 3.82
C GLY A 474 31.39 14.30 3.82
N THR A 475 31.84 13.15 4.33
CA THR A 475 33.27 12.78 4.31
C THR A 475 33.53 11.65 3.32
N LEU A 476 34.58 11.77 2.52
CA LEU A 476 34.97 10.76 1.54
C LEU A 476 36.34 10.19 1.89
N LYS A 477 36.43 8.86 1.95
CA LYS A 477 37.67 8.12 2.10
C LYS A 477 37.81 7.12 0.96
N VAL A 478 39.05 6.83 0.58
CA VAL A 478 39.37 5.76 -0.37
C VAL A 478 40.03 4.62 0.40
N LEU A 479 39.57 3.41 0.14
CA LEU A 479 40.20 2.18 0.64
C LEU A 479 40.76 1.41 -0.56
N LEU A 480 42.09 1.29 -0.61
CA LEU A 480 42.76 0.46 -1.60
C LEU A 480 42.66 -1.01 -1.18
N SER A 481 41.72 -1.72 -1.79
CA SER A 481 41.49 -3.14 -1.57
C SER A 481 40.88 -3.77 -2.82
N SER A 482 41.43 -4.90 -3.26
CA SER A 482 40.89 -5.61 -4.41
C SER A 482 39.80 -6.56 -3.97
N LEU A 483 38.61 -6.44 -4.58
CA LEU A 483 37.53 -7.41 -4.42
C LEU A 483 37.93 -8.80 -4.94
N GLU A 484 38.98 -8.90 -5.78
CA GLU A 484 39.52 -10.19 -6.23
C GLU A 484 40.23 -10.94 -5.10
N ASP A 485 40.65 -10.27 -4.04
CA ASP A 485 41.33 -10.89 -2.90
C ASP A 485 40.34 -11.40 -1.84
N VAL A 486 39.05 -11.10 -1.99
CA VAL A 486 37.99 -11.54 -1.08
C VAL A 486 37.56 -12.95 -1.47
N LYS A 487 38.10 -13.96 -0.78
CA LYS A 487 37.88 -15.40 -1.04
C LYS A 487 37.04 -16.11 0.02
N SER A 488 36.63 -15.39 1.06
CA SER A 488 35.83 -15.93 2.15
C SER A 488 34.99 -14.84 2.82
N PRO A 489 33.94 -15.21 3.59
CA PRO A 489 33.21 -14.25 4.42
C PRO A 489 34.11 -13.54 5.43
N SER A 490 35.17 -14.19 5.92
CA SER A 490 36.13 -13.57 6.85
C SER A 490 36.93 -12.45 6.18
N ASP A 491 37.29 -12.59 4.90
CA ASP A 491 37.99 -11.52 4.19
C ASP A 491 37.10 -10.30 3.96
N ALA A 492 35.82 -10.52 3.65
CA ALA A 492 34.82 -9.45 3.60
C ALA A 492 34.61 -8.81 4.99
N GLN A 493 34.55 -9.61 6.06
CA GLN A 493 34.38 -9.13 7.43
C GLN A 493 35.54 -8.22 7.86
N LYS A 494 36.80 -8.54 7.50
CA LYS A 494 37.95 -7.66 7.79
C LYS A 494 37.77 -6.25 7.21
N ILE A 495 37.20 -6.15 6.01
CA ILE A 495 36.92 -4.86 5.37
C ILE A 495 35.78 -4.14 6.11
N ILE A 496 34.71 -4.84 6.46
CA ILE A 496 33.59 -4.28 7.24
C ILE A 496 34.07 -3.80 8.61
N ASP A 497 34.90 -4.57 9.31
CA ASP A 497 35.45 -4.21 10.63
C ASP A 497 36.42 -3.03 10.56
N THR A 498 37.17 -2.91 9.46
CA THR A 498 38.06 -1.76 9.23
C THR A 498 37.28 -0.47 9.00
N VAL A 499 36.14 -0.56 8.31
CA VAL A 499 35.35 0.61 7.90
C VAL A 499 34.25 0.96 8.89
N THR A 500 33.72 -0.03 9.61
CA THR A 500 32.54 0.05 10.49
C THR A 500 31.35 0.76 9.86
N PRO A 501 30.85 0.32 8.68
CA PRO A 501 29.77 1.01 7.97
C PRO A 501 28.40 0.74 8.57
N ASP A 502 27.46 1.66 8.36
CA ASP A 502 26.03 1.46 8.60
C ASP A 502 25.38 0.72 7.43
N TYR A 503 25.75 1.08 6.19
CA TYR A 503 25.21 0.54 4.94
C TYR A 503 26.33 0.02 4.04
N VAL A 504 26.06 -1.08 3.32
CA VAL A 504 26.96 -1.61 2.30
C VAL A 504 26.29 -1.52 0.93
N VAL A 505 27.00 -0.95 -0.05
CA VAL A 505 26.53 -0.83 -1.44
C VAL A 505 27.47 -1.60 -2.34
N TRP A 506 26.93 -2.63 -3.01
CA TRP A 506 27.62 -3.36 -4.06
C TRP A 506 27.35 -2.71 -5.41
N SER A 507 28.28 -1.87 -5.87
CA SER A 507 28.26 -1.29 -7.24
C SER A 507 29.33 -1.90 -8.15
N ALA A 508 29.99 -2.96 -7.69
CA ALA A 508 31.03 -3.65 -8.44
C ALA A 508 30.45 -4.64 -9.46
N GLY A 509 31.16 -4.82 -10.57
CA GLY A 509 30.90 -5.90 -11.50
C GLY A 509 32.02 -6.05 -12.50
N ALA A 510 32.38 -7.28 -12.85
CA ALA A 510 33.32 -7.55 -13.93
C ALA A 510 32.63 -7.35 -15.29
N GLY A 511 31.32 -7.61 -15.39
CA GLY A 511 30.54 -7.43 -16.62
C GLY A 511 31.15 -8.20 -17.80
N GLY A 512 31.67 -9.41 -17.54
CA GLY A 512 32.38 -10.24 -18.53
C GLY A 512 33.84 -9.85 -18.79
N LYS A 513 34.31 -8.68 -18.30
CA LYS A 513 35.70 -8.24 -18.50
C LYS A 513 36.67 -9.10 -17.70
N GLY A 514 37.69 -9.62 -18.37
CA GLY A 514 38.68 -10.52 -17.78
C GLY A 514 38.21 -11.97 -17.64
N GLY A 515 37.14 -12.34 -18.37
CA GLY A 515 36.74 -13.72 -18.61
C GLY A 515 35.82 -14.34 -17.54
N PRO A 516 35.38 -15.59 -17.77
CA PRO A 516 34.43 -16.28 -16.90
C PRO A 516 34.88 -16.41 -15.44
N ALA A 517 36.13 -16.81 -15.20
CA ALA A 517 36.66 -17.01 -13.86
C ALA A 517 36.63 -15.73 -13.01
N ARG A 518 37.01 -14.60 -13.61
CA ARG A 518 36.98 -13.30 -12.94
C ARG A 518 35.55 -12.81 -12.70
N THR A 519 34.64 -13.09 -13.63
CA THR A 519 33.21 -12.78 -13.48
C THR A 519 32.62 -13.53 -12.31
N ILE A 520 32.86 -14.84 -12.18
CA ILE A 520 32.42 -15.63 -11.03
C ILE A 520 33.06 -15.12 -9.72
N ALA A 521 34.38 -14.87 -9.73
CA ALA A 521 35.09 -14.41 -8.55
C ALA A 521 34.52 -13.10 -7.99
N ILE A 522 34.12 -12.16 -8.86
CA ILE A 522 33.60 -10.85 -8.47
C ILE A 522 32.09 -10.85 -8.32
N ASP A 523 31.35 -11.12 -9.40
CA ASP A 523 29.90 -10.91 -9.47
C ASP A 523 29.11 -11.96 -8.67
N GLN A 524 29.75 -13.08 -8.27
CA GLN A 524 29.14 -14.13 -7.46
C GLN A 524 29.85 -14.30 -6.10
N GLU A 525 31.10 -14.75 -6.07
CA GLU A 525 31.72 -15.20 -4.82
C GLU A 525 32.03 -14.05 -3.87
N ALA A 526 32.76 -13.03 -4.32
CA ALA A 526 33.02 -11.85 -3.50
C ALA A 526 31.72 -11.14 -3.08
N ALA A 527 30.72 -11.05 -3.97
CA ALA A 527 29.40 -10.53 -3.65
C ALA A 527 28.74 -11.30 -2.51
N LYS A 528 28.68 -12.63 -2.60
CA LYS A 528 28.13 -13.51 -1.55
C LYS A 528 28.88 -13.35 -0.22
N HIS A 529 30.20 -13.25 -0.24
CA HIS A 529 30.99 -13.03 0.97
C HIS A 529 30.65 -11.71 1.68
N PHE A 530 30.48 -10.62 0.93
CA PHE A 530 30.04 -9.35 1.49
C PHE A 530 28.58 -9.38 1.96
N ILE A 531 27.70 -10.09 1.26
CA ILE A 531 26.32 -10.32 1.72
C ILE A 531 26.35 -11.04 3.07
N THR A 532 27.04 -12.17 3.19
CA THR A 532 27.16 -12.93 4.44
C THR A 532 27.72 -12.07 5.59
N ALA A 533 28.84 -11.39 5.35
CA ALA A 533 29.50 -10.56 6.36
C ALA A 533 28.61 -9.38 6.80
N SER A 534 27.88 -8.76 5.86
CA SER A 534 26.95 -7.67 6.17
C SER A 534 25.76 -8.13 7.03
N PHE A 535 25.17 -9.28 6.70
CA PHE A 535 24.05 -9.84 7.48
C PHE A 535 24.48 -10.27 8.90
N ALA A 536 25.73 -10.73 9.05
CA ALA A 536 26.31 -11.10 10.34
C ALA A 536 26.74 -9.88 11.18
N SER A 537 26.95 -8.72 10.56
CA SER A 537 27.50 -7.54 11.21
C SER A 537 26.44 -6.73 11.96
N PRO A 538 26.55 -6.57 13.29
CA PRO A 538 25.55 -5.83 14.09
C PRO A 538 25.38 -4.35 13.70
N GLY A 539 26.45 -3.72 13.21
CA GLY A 539 26.44 -2.32 12.78
C GLY A 539 25.83 -2.09 11.40
N VAL A 540 25.71 -3.14 10.59
CA VAL A 540 25.18 -3.03 9.23
C VAL A 540 23.68 -3.27 9.25
N SER A 541 22.92 -2.30 8.75
CA SER A 541 21.45 -2.37 8.71
C SER A 541 20.88 -2.44 7.30
N LYS A 542 21.68 -2.17 6.27
CA LYS A 542 21.25 -2.26 4.87
C LYS A 542 22.35 -2.78 3.95
N PHE A 543 21.92 -3.58 2.98
CA PHE A 543 22.73 -3.99 1.84
C PHE A 543 21.99 -3.67 0.54
N LEU A 544 22.58 -2.84 -0.32
CA LEU A 544 22.06 -2.57 -1.66
C LEU A 544 22.97 -3.22 -2.72
N MET A 545 22.40 -4.14 -3.49
CA MET A 545 23.03 -4.79 -4.63
C MET A 545 22.62 -4.07 -5.93
N VAL A 546 23.58 -3.57 -6.70
CA VAL A 546 23.35 -3.20 -8.10
C VAL A 546 23.56 -4.45 -8.97
N SER A 547 22.45 -5.06 -9.36
CA SER A 547 22.41 -6.31 -10.12
C SER A 547 22.04 -6.08 -11.60
N TYR A 548 21.13 -6.88 -12.13
CA TYR A 548 20.80 -7.00 -13.54
C TYR A 548 19.33 -7.42 -13.69
N LEU A 549 18.59 -6.73 -14.56
CA LEU A 549 17.16 -6.95 -14.81
C LEU A 549 16.81 -8.41 -15.17
N GLY A 550 17.67 -9.07 -15.95
CA GLY A 550 17.47 -10.45 -16.38
C GLY A 550 17.89 -11.51 -15.35
N SER A 551 18.27 -11.12 -14.13
CA SER A 551 18.65 -12.00 -13.04
C SER A 551 17.42 -12.70 -12.44
N ARG A 552 16.87 -13.67 -13.18
CA ARG A 552 15.64 -14.40 -12.81
C ARG A 552 15.56 -15.77 -13.51
N ARG A 553 14.98 -16.79 -12.87
CA ARG A 553 14.97 -18.17 -13.41
C ARG A 553 13.79 -18.46 -14.31
N LYS A 554 12.63 -17.89 -13.96
CA LYS A 554 11.37 -18.16 -14.66
C LYS A 554 10.90 -16.92 -15.38
N GLN A 555 10.06 -17.07 -16.40
CA GLN A 555 9.35 -15.94 -16.96
C GLN A 555 8.34 -15.43 -15.93
N PRO A 556 8.29 -14.13 -15.63
CA PRO A 556 7.24 -13.60 -14.79
C PRO A 556 5.96 -13.44 -15.59
N SER A 557 4.81 -13.59 -14.93
CA SER A 557 3.48 -13.47 -15.56
C SER A 557 3.20 -12.11 -16.19
N TRP A 558 3.90 -11.06 -15.76
CA TRP A 558 3.75 -9.71 -16.27
C TRP A 558 4.68 -9.36 -17.44
N MET A 559 5.63 -10.23 -17.80
CA MET A 559 6.56 -9.96 -18.89
C MET A 559 6.13 -10.71 -20.17
N PRO A 560 5.88 -9.98 -21.26
CA PRO A 560 5.56 -10.58 -22.55
C PRO A 560 6.64 -11.56 -23.05
N ASP A 561 6.22 -12.55 -23.85
CA ASP A 561 7.09 -13.62 -24.34
C ASP A 561 8.30 -13.12 -25.14
N ASP A 562 8.14 -12.04 -25.92
CA ASP A 562 9.20 -11.47 -26.74
C ASP A 562 10.24 -10.72 -25.90
N GLU A 563 9.80 -10.05 -24.83
CA GLU A 563 10.68 -9.43 -23.85
C GLU A 563 11.44 -10.49 -23.03
N TRP A 564 10.75 -11.56 -22.63
CA TRP A 564 11.36 -12.70 -21.95
C TRP A 564 12.38 -13.42 -22.84
N ALA A 565 12.06 -13.66 -24.11
CA ALA A 565 12.99 -14.25 -25.07
C ALA A 565 14.27 -13.42 -25.20
N GLY A 566 14.17 -12.09 -25.09
CA GLY A 566 15.32 -11.18 -25.03
C GLY A 566 16.23 -11.41 -23.81
N ILE A 567 15.64 -11.60 -22.63
CA ILE A 567 16.39 -11.96 -21.40
C ILE A 567 17.04 -13.33 -21.57
N VAL A 568 16.27 -14.33 -22.01
CA VAL A 568 16.78 -15.70 -22.22
C VAL A 568 17.99 -15.67 -23.14
N ARG A 569 17.89 -15.00 -24.29
CA ARG A 569 19.00 -14.84 -25.22
C ARG A 569 20.22 -14.18 -24.58
N THR A 570 20.03 -13.12 -23.79
CA THR A 570 21.14 -12.49 -23.06
C THR A 570 21.79 -13.47 -22.09
N ASN A 571 20.98 -14.26 -21.38
CA ASN A 571 21.40 -15.18 -20.33
C ASN A 571 22.00 -16.48 -20.88
N THR A 572 21.75 -16.86 -22.12
CA THR A 572 22.25 -18.12 -22.71
C THR A 572 23.30 -17.90 -23.81
N GLU A 573 23.18 -16.82 -24.58
CA GLU A 573 24.01 -16.59 -25.78
C GLU A 573 24.98 -15.41 -25.62
N VAL A 574 24.56 -14.30 -24.99
CA VAL A 574 25.34 -13.05 -25.00
C VAL A 574 26.29 -12.96 -23.80
N LEU A 575 25.79 -13.19 -22.59
CA LEU A 575 26.52 -13.01 -21.33
C LEU A 575 26.21 -14.15 -20.32
N PRO A 576 26.36 -15.44 -20.70
CA PRO A 576 25.87 -16.55 -19.88
C PRO A 576 26.52 -16.64 -18.50
N THR A 577 27.85 -16.48 -18.42
CA THR A 577 28.55 -16.52 -17.13
C THR A 577 28.17 -15.36 -16.22
N TYR A 578 27.98 -14.15 -16.78
CA TYR A 578 27.59 -12.99 -16.01
C TYR A 578 26.16 -13.11 -15.48
N ALA A 579 25.23 -13.56 -16.32
CA ALA A 579 23.85 -13.80 -15.92
C ALA A 579 23.75 -14.85 -14.81
N GLN A 580 24.50 -15.96 -14.95
CA GLN A 580 24.58 -16.99 -13.92
C GLN A 580 25.15 -16.46 -12.60
N ALA A 581 26.26 -15.71 -12.65
CA ALA A 581 26.91 -15.16 -11.47
C ALA A 581 26.00 -14.18 -10.70
N LYS A 582 25.33 -13.26 -11.42
CA LYS A 582 24.38 -12.31 -10.82
C LYS A 582 23.16 -13.01 -10.23
N GLN A 583 22.58 -13.97 -10.95
CA GLN A 583 21.46 -14.77 -10.46
C GLN A 583 21.83 -15.52 -9.17
N GLU A 584 23.02 -16.13 -9.12
CA GLU A 584 23.46 -16.85 -7.92
C GLU A 584 23.64 -15.93 -6.71
N ALA A 585 24.19 -14.72 -6.89
CA ALA A 585 24.34 -13.74 -5.80
C ALA A 585 22.98 -13.18 -5.33
N ASP A 586 22.09 -12.87 -6.26
CA ASP A 586 20.75 -12.33 -5.98
C ASP A 586 19.88 -13.34 -5.23
N GLU A 587 19.87 -14.60 -5.68
CA GLU A 587 19.14 -15.69 -5.01
C GLU A 587 19.74 -15.97 -3.63
N TYR A 588 21.07 -15.88 -3.46
CA TYR A 588 21.71 -16.05 -2.16
C TYR A 588 21.28 -14.96 -1.16
N MET A 589 21.30 -13.70 -1.57
CA MET A 589 20.82 -12.59 -0.73
C MET A 589 19.34 -12.73 -0.38
N THR A 590 18.52 -13.15 -1.34
CA THR A 590 17.08 -13.37 -1.17
C THR A 590 16.81 -14.49 -0.17
N ALA A 591 17.51 -15.62 -0.30
CA ALA A 591 17.41 -16.74 0.61
C ALA A 591 17.83 -16.35 2.04
N LEU A 592 18.92 -15.61 2.19
CA LEU A 592 19.42 -15.18 3.49
C LEU A 592 18.46 -14.17 4.16
N ALA A 593 17.87 -13.26 3.37
CA ALA A 593 16.82 -12.35 3.84
C ALA A 593 15.56 -13.10 4.29
N ALA A 594 15.12 -14.11 3.53
CA ALA A 594 13.98 -14.94 3.90
C ALA A 594 14.26 -15.75 5.19
N GLN A 595 15.42 -16.40 5.28
CA GLN A 595 15.83 -17.16 6.48
C GLN A 595 15.80 -16.27 7.73
N ARG A 596 16.38 -15.07 7.65
CA ARG A 596 16.40 -14.10 8.76
C ARG A 596 15.00 -13.71 9.23
N LYS A 597 14.00 -13.67 8.34
CA LYS A 597 12.59 -13.39 8.70
C LYS A 597 11.92 -14.57 9.43
N HIS A 598 12.39 -15.80 9.21
CA HIS A 598 11.86 -17.01 9.85
C HIS A 598 12.52 -17.33 11.21
N GLU A 599 13.72 -16.81 11.48
CA GLU A 599 14.41 -17.01 12.75
C GLU A 599 13.65 -16.34 13.92
N SER A 600 13.29 -17.13 14.92
CA SER A 600 12.47 -16.70 16.08
C SER A 600 13.29 -15.84 17.04
N GLY A 601 13.15 -14.52 16.95
CA GLY A 601 13.74 -13.55 17.88
C GLY A 601 13.47 -12.10 17.44
N PRO A 602 13.86 -11.08 18.23
CA PRO A 602 13.86 -9.70 17.75
C PRO A 602 14.99 -9.54 16.74
N ALA A 603 14.80 -10.05 15.52
CA ALA A 603 15.74 -9.79 14.44
C ALA A 603 15.79 -8.28 14.23
N ARG A 604 16.99 -7.69 14.36
CA ARG A 604 17.17 -6.28 13.99
C ARG A 604 16.70 -6.11 12.54
N PRO A 605 15.87 -5.09 12.26
CA PRO A 605 15.46 -4.77 10.90
C PRO A 605 16.70 -4.67 10.01
N PHE A 606 16.72 -5.42 8.91
CA PHE A 606 17.78 -5.39 7.92
C PHE A 606 17.14 -5.28 6.54
N GLN A 607 17.50 -4.24 5.77
CA GLN A 607 16.96 -4.04 4.42
C GLN A 607 17.93 -4.61 3.39
N ALA A 608 17.50 -5.69 2.72
CA ALA A 608 18.20 -6.25 1.57
C ALA A 608 17.52 -5.76 0.29
N ILE A 609 18.23 -4.93 -0.49
CA ILE A 609 17.69 -4.28 -1.68
C ILE A 609 18.46 -4.80 -2.90
N ASN A 610 17.76 -5.40 -3.84
CA ASN A 610 18.32 -5.82 -5.11
C ASN A 610 17.82 -4.88 -6.22
N LEU A 611 18.63 -3.86 -6.54
CA LEU A 611 18.33 -2.91 -7.61
C LEU A 611 18.80 -3.50 -8.94
N ARG A 612 17.87 -3.79 -9.84
CA ARG A 612 18.09 -4.57 -11.07
C ARG A 612 17.92 -3.70 -12.32
N PRO A 613 18.96 -2.92 -12.70
CA PRO A 613 18.91 -2.09 -13.88
C PRO A 613 18.88 -2.92 -15.17
N GLY A 614 18.21 -2.38 -16.19
CA GLY A 614 18.32 -2.80 -17.58
C GLY A 614 19.65 -2.37 -18.21
N LEU A 615 19.67 -2.21 -19.54
CA LEU A 615 20.89 -1.87 -20.27
C LEU A 615 21.43 -0.48 -19.86
N LEU A 616 22.63 -0.45 -19.28
CA LEU A 616 23.25 0.78 -18.76
C LEU A 616 23.82 1.69 -19.86
N THR A 617 23.38 2.94 -19.89
CA THR A 617 23.88 3.98 -20.83
C THR A 617 24.66 5.09 -20.12
N ASP A 618 25.54 5.79 -20.86
CA ASP A 618 26.32 6.95 -20.38
C ASP A 618 25.65 8.29 -20.73
N LYS A 619 24.37 8.27 -21.11
CA LYS A 619 23.61 9.51 -21.34
C LYS A 619 23.35 10.22 -20.00
N PRO A 620 23.13 11.55 -20.00
CA PRO A 620 22.69 12.27 -18.80
C PRO A 620 21.39 11.69 -18.24
N ALA A 621 21.20 11.76 -16.92
CA ALA A 621 19.97 11.34 -16.25
C ALA A 621 18.72 11.90 -16.93
N THR A 622 17.73 11.04 -17.16
CA THR A 622 16.41 11.48 -17.60
C THR A 622 15.56 11.98 -16.43
N ARG A 623 15.93 11.61 -15.19
CA ARG A 623 15.12 11.79 -13.96
C ARG A 623 13.76 11.10 -14.04
N LYS A 624 13.60 10.18 -15.00
CA LYS A 624 12.37 9.44 -15.23
C LYS A 624 12.64 7.96 -15.46
N VAL A 625 11.94 7.13 -14.70
CA VAL A 625 12.17 5.69 -14.62
C VAL A 625 10.86 4.92 -14.69
N GLU A 626 11.00 3.62 -14.87
CA GLU A 626 9.99 2.63 -14.55
C GLU A 626 10.65 1.69 -13.52
N LEU A 627 10.13 1.73 -12.29
CA LEU A 627 10.79 1.15 -11.12
C LEU A 627 9.91 0.09 -10.44
N GLY A 628 10.50 -0.99 -9.95
CA GLY A 628 9.81 -2.04 -9.21
C GLY A 628 9.52 -3.26 -10.08
N ILE A 629 8.30 -3.35 -10.64
CA ILE A 629 7.90 -4.41 -11.57
C ILE A 629 7.81 -3.80 -12.97
N THR A 630 8.54 -4.37 -13.93
CA THR A 630 8.52 -3.92 -15.33
C THR A 630 8.19 -5.08 -16.30
N PRO A 631 7.32 -4.86 -17.31
CA PRO A 631 7.15 -5.80 -18.41
C PRO A 631 8.31 -5.75 -19.41
N LYS A 632 9.22 -4.77 -19.33
CA LYS A 632 10.35 -4.63 -20.26
C LYS A 632 11.47 -5.58 -19.84
N GLY A 633 11.86 -6.49 -20.72
CA GLY A 633 13.02 -7.36 -20.53
C GLY A 633 14.31 -6.77 -21.11
N ARG A 634 14.20 -5.78 -22.00
CA ARG A 634 15.34 -5.15 -22.71
C ARG A 634 15.40 -3.62 -22.60
N GLY A 635 14.71 -3.04 -21.62
CA GLY A 635 14.76 -1.59 -21.39
C GLY A 635 16.17 -1.11 -21.01
N SER A 636 16.50 0.14 -21.35
CA SER A 636 17.77 0.78 -20.97
C SER A 636 17.57 1.77 -19.83
N VAL A 637 18.61 2.00 -19.03
CA VAL A 637 18.64 3.05 -18.00
C VAL A 637 19.98 3.80 -18.00
N THR A 638 19.99 5.10 -17.73
CA THR A 638 21.25 5.83 -17.55
C THR A 638 21.91 5.46 -16.23
N ARG A 639 23.25 5.45 -16.20
CA ARG A 639 23.99 5.17 -14.97
C ARG A 639 23.75 6.21 -13.88
N GLU A 640 23.47 7.45 -14.28
CA GLU A 640 23.13 8.53 -13.36
C GLU A 640 21.75 8.31 -12.73
N ASP A 641 20.73 7.88 -13.49
CA ASP A 641 19.42 7.52 -12.91
C ASP A 641 19.53 6.33 -11.96
N VAL A 642 20.37 5.33 -12.24
CA VAL A 642 20.65 4.23 -11.30
C VAL A 642 21.22 4.75 -9.99
N ALA A 643 22.16 5.70 -10.05
CA ALA A 643 22.73 6.31 -8.85
C ALA A 643 21.70 7.13 -8.05
N ILE A 644 20.83 7.89 -8.73
CA ILE A 644 19.78 8.68 -8.08
C ILE A 644 18.76 7.75 -7.41
N VAL A 645 18.33 6.68 -8.09
CA VAL A 645 17.44 5.68 -7.49
C VAL A 645 18.09 5.01 -6.28
N ALA A 646 19.36 4.59 -6.39
CA ALA A 646 20.07 3.97 -5.28
C ALA A 646 20.20 4.92 -4.06
N ASP A 647 20.52 6.19 -4.29
CA ASP A 647 20.56 7.22 -3.25
C ASP A 647 19.21 7.37 -2.51
N LEU A 648 18.11 7.44 -3.25
CA LEU A 648 16.78 7.57 -2.69
C LEU A 648 16.35 6.31 -1.93
N LEU A 649 16.61 5.11 -2.47
CA LEU A 649 16.34 3.84 -1.79
C LEU A 649 17.13 3.72 -0.47
N LEU A 650 18.41 4.10 -0.47
CA LEU A 650 19.23 4.08 0.74
C LEU A 650 18.70 5.04 1.83
N ALA A 651 18.09 6.16 1.43
CA ALA A 651 17.49 7.12 2.35
C ALA A 651 16.19 6.63 3.02
N ARG A 652 15.60 5.52 2.54
CA ARG A 652 14.33 4.98 3.01
C ARG A 652 14.49 3.83 3.98
N ALA A 653 13.65 3.77 5.00
CA ALA A 653 13.65 2.70 6.01
C ALA A 653 12.69 1.54 5.69
N ASP A 654 11.94 1.67 4.60
CA ASP A 654 10.78 0.85 4.22
C ASP A 654 10.90 0.29 2.79
N THR A 655 12.13 0.10 2.30
CA THR A 655 12.42 -0.51 0.99
C THR A 655 13.23 -1.79 1.14
N GLU A 656 12.78 -2.87 0.51
CA GLU A 656 13.48 -4.15 0.46
C GLU A 656 13.06 -4.93 -0.80
N GLY A 657 13.71 -6.06 -1.07
CA GLY A 657 13.33 -6.95 -2.17
C GLY A 657 13.95 -6.57 -3.51
N TRP A 658 13.39 -7.13 -4.59
CA TRP A 658 13.85 -6.94 -5.96
C TRP A 658 13.16 -5.74 -6.59
N ILE A 659 13.95 -4.82 -7.14
CA ILE A 659 13.45 -3.58 -7.73
C ILE A 659 14.02 -3.47 -9.14
N ASP A 660 13.19 -3.74 -10.14
CA ASP A 660 13.55 -3.56 -11.54
C ASP A 660 13.67 -2.09 -11.89
N LEU A 661 14.61 -1.75 -12.77
CA LEU A 661 14.86 -0.36 -13.13
C LEU A 661 15.18 -0.22 -14.62
N VAL A 662 14.34 0.49 -15.34
CA VAL A 662 14.60 1.00 -16.70
C VAL A 662 14.26 2.49 -16.76
N ASN A 663 14.76 3.25 -17.73
CA ASN A 663 14.21 4.58 -17.98
C ASN A 663 12.75 4.45 -18.44
N GLY A 664 11.94 5.39 -17.99
CA GLY A 664 10.49 5.42 -18.20
C GLY A 664 9.98 6.85 -18.15
N GLU A 665 8.73 7.01 -17.74
CA GLU A 665 8.04 8.31 -17.74
C GLU A 665 7.79 8.88 -16.34
N GLU A 666 7.87 8.05 -15.29
CA GLU A 666 7.61 8.43 -13.90
C GLU A 666 8.83 9.11 -13.27
N GLY A 667 8.64 10.20 -12.53
CA GLY A 667 9.74 10.88 -11.85
C GLY A 667 10.45 9.95 -10.86
N VAL A 668 11.78 10.03 -10.78
CA VAL A 668 12.58 9.10 -9.94
C VAL A 668 12.17 9.15 -8.46
N GLU A 669 11.91 10.33 -7.90
CA GLU A 669 11.43 10.48 -6.53
C GLU A 669 10.05 9.85 -6.30
N GLU A 670 9.13 10.03 -7.25
CA GLU A 670 7.78 9.47 -7.23
C GLU A 670 7.84 7.94 -7.34
N ALA A 671 8.66 7.42 -8.25
CA ALA A 671 8.85 5.99 -8.47
C ALA A 671 9.41 5.28 -7.24
N VAL A 672 10.39 5.90 -6.55
CA VAL A 672 10.95 5.34 -5.31
C VAL A 672 9.95 5.41 -4.16
N GLU A 673 9.20 6.50 -4.02
CA GLU A 673 8.10 6.58 -3.05
C GLU A 673 7.05 5.50 -3.32
N ARG A 674 6.66 5.30 -4.59
CA ARG A 674 5.71 4.28 -5.01
C ARG A 674 6.18 2.88 -4.65
N VAL A 675 7.40 2.51 -5.04
CA VAL A 675 7.98 1.19 -4.74
C VAL A 675 8.01 0.89 -3.25
N ALA A 676 8.40 1.87 -2.43
CA ALA A 676 8.41 1.70 -0.99
C ALA A 676 7.00 1.58 -0.40
N ARG A 677 6.12 2.53 -0.75
CA ARG A 677 4.75 2.64 -0.23
C ARG A 677 3.91 1.40 -0.58
N GLU A 678 4.07 0.86 -1.78
CA GLU A 678 3.36 -0.33 -2.27
C GLU A 678 4.08 -1.64 -1.91
N ASN A 679 5.25 -1.56 -1.24
CA ASN A 679 6.10 -2.70 -0.91
C ASN A 679 6.35 -3.60 -2.13
N ILE A 680 6.68 -2.97 -3.27
CA ILE A 680 6.87 -3.68 -4.53
C ILE A 680 8.13 -4.54 -4.44
N ASP A 681 7.94 -5.83 -4.71
CA ASP A 681 9.02 -6.80 -4.79
C ASP A 681 8.87 -7.64 -6.07
N ALA A 682 9.77 -7.42 -7.02
CA ALA A 682 9.80 -8.11 -8.30
C ALA A 682 10.41 -9.54 -8.23
N VAL A 683 10.60 -10.06 -7.02
CA VAL A 683 10.85 -11.50 -6.76
C VAL A 683 9.61 -12.35 -7.01
N VAL A 684 8.43 -11.73 -7.10
CA VAL A 684 7.17 -12.46 -7.35
C VAL A 684 7.27 -13.40 -8.55
N GLY A 685 6.76 -14.63 -8.38
CA GLY A 685 6.88 -15.71 -9.36
C GLY A 685 8.18 -16.53 -9.28
N GLU A 686 9.16 -16.12 -8.48
CA GLU A 686 10.33 -16.95 -8.16
C GLU A 686 10.05 -17.90 -6.98
N ASP A 687 10.80 -19.00 -6.92
CA ASP A 687 10.68 -20.02 -5.86
C ASP A 687 11.60 -19.69 -4.67
N VAL A 688 11.18 -18.73 -3.84
CA VAL A 688 11.98 -18.26 -2.69
C VAL A 688 12.24 -19.38 -1.67
N GLU A 689 11.24 -20.23 -1.39
CA GLU A 689 11.46 -21.39 -0.51
C GLU A 689 12.49 -22.37 -1.09
N GLY A 690 12.45 -22.59 -2.41
CA GLY A 690 13.46 -23.36 -3.13
C GLY A 690 14.85 -22.75 -3.03
N MET A 691 14.98 -21.42 -3.10
CA MET A 691 16.25 -20.72 -2.88
C MET A 691 16.77 -20.95 -1.45
N VAL A 692 15.91 -20.82 -0.44
CA VAL A 692 16.27 -21.09 0.96
C VAL A 692 16.75 -22.53 1.12
N LYS A 693 15.99 -23.52 0.65
CA LYS A 693 16.37 -24.94 0.70
C LYS A 693 17.68 -25.23 -0.05
N ARG A 694 17.96 -24.50 -1.14
CA ARG A 694 19.19 -24.69 -1.92
C ARG A 694 20.43 -24.21 -1.18
N PHE A 695 20.34 -23.08 -0.49
CA PHE A 695 21.49 -22.45 0.16
C PHE A 695 21.64 -22.84 1.64
N PHE A 696 20.52 -23.17 2.29
CA PHE A 696 20.41 -23.49 3.71
C PHE A 696 19.53 -24.75 3.89
N PRO A 697 20.01 -25.92 3.41
CA PRO A 697 19.26 -27.17 3.43
C PRO A 697 19.01 -27.75 4.82
#